data_AF-A0A0F3GHG3-F1
#
_entry.id   AF-A0A0F3GHG3-F1
#
_cell.length_a   1.000
_cell.length_b   1.000
_cell.length_c   1.000
_cell.angle_alpha   90.00
_cell.angle_beta   90.00
_cell.angle_gamma   90.00
#
_symmetry.space_group_name_H-M   'P 1'
#
loop_
_entity.id
_entity.type
_entity.pdbx_description
1 polymer ?
#
loop_
_entity_poly.entity_id
_entity_poly.type
_entity_poly.pdbx_seq_one_letter_code
_entity_poly.pdbx_strand_id
1 'polypeptide(L)'
;MLLTLILIAAIGAICLTGAAQAGTVSLPQTGQTTSYATGDDGYYEAGVAWPNPRFTDNSIADSNNQTVTDNLTGLVWAKDANLPGTSKTWQEALDYVASMNSGPGTYGYTDWRLPNINELESLFNAGQATLSIYLKSIGFTNVQHNHYWSSTTYANDTSNAWLGLYVDYVNGNKTAPYYYVWPVRSGQSGAFGNSFVWKTGQTTTYATGDDGALQRGVAWPSPRFTDNGNQTVTDNLTGLIWAKDAGAPTVGSCTGGYMTWQSTLNYVACINTANYLGYTDWRLPNKKELFSLIDFKMSDLSSLSDYPFYNVQHSYHWASTTIHNATSYAWRVYMVAGFTNNIIKSVDGGCAWPVRSGPIGTLLNLSISKAGTGTGTVTSTSSEINCGSTCTFPYPTGASVTLTAAADSGSTFTGWSVDCTGTSSTCTLTMSAAKNVTATFAIPTPTPTATPTPTPTPTPTSTPTPAPTPVVVNDDKGNPVTITVSTTATLSSIGATTTPDTNGLNLSTGNSGRLPIGTLTFTLTNVQPGVDTLVTFTLPQTVNVNRVFKYGPTSTNTTSHWYDFTCNNSVSNKPCGEINAVQGQKVVTLHMTDGALGDNDLTVNGTITDPVAFVLASTIVPTINEYGTIILMALSSLVLMRRLRVSHKP
;
A
#
# COMPACT_ATOMS: atom_id res chain seq x y z
N MET A 1 -3.08 70.15 -17.29
CA MET A 1 -2.48 69.01 -18.02
C MET A 1 -1.09 68.78 -17.44
N LEU A 2 -0.76 67.73 -16.70
CA LEU A 2 -1.44 66.50 -16.33
C LEU A 2 -0.91 66.13 -14.92
N LEU A 3 -1.82 65.81 -14.00
CA LEU A 3 -1.56 65.30 -12.66
C LEU A 3 -1.38 63.77 -12.70
N THR A 4 -0.91 63.17 -11.58
CA THR A 4 -0.88 61.73 -11.19
C THR A 4 0.13 60.82 -11.93
N LEU A 5 0.99 60.00 -11.30
CA LEU A 5 0.91 59.24 -10.04
C LEU A 5 2.33 58.83 -9.52
N ILE A 6 2.45 58.75 -8.19
CA ILE A 6 3.58 58.24 -7.39
C ILE A 6 3.27 56.77 -7.00
N LEU A 7 4.31 55.95 -6.80
CA LEU A 7 4.36 54.65 -6.09
C LEU A 7 3.77 53.38 -6.74
N ILE A 8 4.66 52.39 -6.97
CA ILE A 8 4.70 50.97 -6.50
C ILE A 8 6.12 50.50 -6.93
N ALA A 9 7.17 50.47 -6.10
CA ALA A 9 7.45 49.65 -4.92
C ALA A 9 7.32 48.13 -5.16
N ALA A 10 8.47 47.49 -5.42
CA ALA A 10 8.85 46.14 -4.98
C ALA A 10 7.72 45.12 -4.70
N ILE A 11 7.31 44.37 -5.72
CA ILE A 11 6.70 43.03 -5.63
C ILE A 11 7.03 42.36 -6.98
N GLY A 12 7.70 41.23 -7.11
CA GLY A 12 8.37 40.34 -6.19
C GLY A 12 9.11 39.34 -7.06
N ALA A 13 10.35 39.03 -6.70
CA ALA A 13 10.88 37.69 -6.96
C ALA A 13 9.96 36.73 -6.19
N ILE A 14 8.80 36.42 -6.77
CA ILE A 14 7.94 35.38 -6.25
C ILE A 14 8.67 34.10 -6.60
N CYS A 15 9.17 33.47 -5.54
CA CYS A 15 9.58 32.09 -5.47
C CYS A 15 8.88 31.27 -6.56
N LEU A 16 9.67 30.75 -7.51
CA LEU A 16 9.34 29.44 -8.06
C LEU A 16 9.44 28.48 -6.87
N THR A 17 8.35 28.37 -6.11
CA THR A 17 8.14 27.26 -5.20
C THR A 17 8.25 26.02 -6.08
N GLY A 18 9.36 25.30 -5.92
CA GLY A 18 9.57 24.02 -6.59
C GLY A 18 8.33 23.19 -6.35
N ALA A 19 7.56 22.93 -7.41
CA ALA A 19 6.49 21.97 -7.34
C ALA A 19 7.13 20.65 -6.90
N ALA A 20 6.72 20.14 -5.74
CA ALA A 20 7.14 18.84 -5.25
C ALA A 20 6.69 17.80 -6.28
N GLN A 21 7.62 17.37 -7.13
CA GLN A 21 7.39 16.24 -8.01
C GLN A 21 7.46 14.98 -7.18
N ALA A 22 6.47 14.10 -7.35
CA ALA A 22 6.55 12.77 -6.80
C ALA A 22 7.70 12.00 -7.43
N GLY A 23 8.34 11.13 -6.64
CA GLY A 23 9.41 10.27 -7.14
C GLY A 23 8.95 9.45 -8.35
N THR A 24 9.85 9.29 -9.33
CA THR A 24 9.61 8.42 -10.50
C THR A 24 9.57 6.93 -10.14
N VAL A 25 10.05 6.55 -8.95
CA VAL A 25 10.06 5.19 -8.42
C VAL A 25 9.55 5.19 -6.98
N SER A 26 8.74 4.20 -6.64
CA SER A 26 8.30 3.95 -5.26
C SER A 26 9.00 2.71 -4.72
N LEU A 27 9.90 2.89 -3.75
CA LEU A 27 10.66 1.78 -3.18
C LEU A 27 9.72 0.81 -2.45
N PRO A 28 9.87 -0.51 -2.64
CA PRO A 28 9.03 -1.46 -1.93
C PRO A 28 9.47 -1.62 -0.48
N GLN A 29 8.54 -2.06 0.37
CA GLN A 29 8.87 -2.58 1.69
C GLN A 29 9.95 -3.66 1.62
N THR A 30 10.71 -3.84 2.69
CA THR A 30 11.76 -4.87 2.75
C THR A 30 11.22 -6.28 2.99
N GLY A 31 9.95 -6.41 3.37
CA GLY A 31 9.31 -7.64 3.81
C GLY A 31 9.45 -7.92 5.31
N GLN A 32 10.15 -7.07 6.06
CA GLN A 32 10.20 -7.14 7.52
C GLN A 32 8.93 -6.54 8.13
N THR A 33 8.07 -7.39 8.70
CA THR A 33 6.82 -7.00 9.38
C THR A 33 6.88 -7.20 10.90
N THR A 34 7.96 -7.81 11.40
CA THR A 34 8.20 -7.95 12.85
C THR A 34 9.08 -6.81 13.30
N SER A 35 8.58 -5.99 14.22
CA SER A 35 9.38 -5.00 14.93
C SER A 35 10.16 -5.64 16.08
N TYR A 36 11.45 -5.37 16.13
CA TYR A 36 12.39 -5.80 17.17
C TYR A 36 12.84 -4.64 18.05
N ALA A 37 12.64 -3.40 17.60
CA ALA A 37 12.80 -2.17 18.39
C ALA A 37 11.94 -1.04 17.82
N THR A 38 11.50 -0.12 18.67
CA THR A 38 10.82 1.10 18.21
C THR A 38 11.69 1.86 17.22
N GLY A 39 11.11 2.20 16.06
CA GLY A 39 11.81 2.93 15.00
C GLY A 39 12.63 2.06 14.03
N ASP A 40 12.53 0.73 14.16
CA ASP A 40 13.12 -0.20 13.19
C ASP A 40 12.24 -0.39 11.94
N ASP A 41 12.73 -1.19 10.99
CA ASP A 41 12.06 -1.38 9.71
C ASP A 41 10.70 -2.07 9.86
N GLY A 42 10.56 -3.04 10.77
CA GLY A 42 9.27 -3.67 11.08
C GLY A 42 8.31 -2.78 11.88
N TYR A 43 8.79 -1.72 12.52
CA TYR A 43 7.95 -0.72 13.18
C TYR A 43 7.30 0.23 12.17
N TYR A 44 8.07 0.67 11.16
CA TYR A 44 7.59 1.62 10.15
C TYR A 44 6.98 0.96 8.92
N GLU A 45 7.49 -0.21 8.55
CA GLU A 45 7.20 -0.91 7.28
C GLU A 45 7.23 0.06 6.08
N ALA A 46 8.29 0.87 6.00
CA ALA A 46 8.37 1.94 5.01
C ALA A 46 8.53 1.39 3.58
N GLY A 47 7.73 1.94 2.65
CA GLY A 47 7.75 1.60 1.23
C GLY A 47 6.40 1.10 0.73
N VAL A 48 6.35 0.72 -0.55
CA VAL A 48 5.16 0.13 -1.18
C VAL A 48 4.95 -1.28 -0.65
N ALA A 49 3.75 -1.52 -0.12
CA ALA A 49 3.34 -2.83 0.35
C ALA A 49 3.37 -3.86 -0.78
N TRP A 50 3.76 -5.09 -0.45
CA TRP A 50 3.84 -6.14 -1.46
C TRP A 50 2.46 -6.62 -1.90
N PRO A 51 2.28 -6.90 -3.19
CA PRO A 51 1.06 -7.53 -3.66
C PRO A 51 0.92 -8.94 -3.09
N ASN A 52 -0.33 -9.42 -3.02
CA ASN A 52 -0.65 -10.79 -2.66
C ASN A 52 -1.49 -11.44 -3.77
N PRO A 53 -0.96 -12.41 -4.53
CA PRO A 53 0.39 -12.97 -4.40
C PRO A 53 1.48 -12.02 -4.94
N ARG A 54 2.68 -12.08 -4.36
CA ARG A 54 3.83 -11.33 -4.89
C ARG A 54 4.40 -11.97 -6.15
N PHE A 55 4.46 -13.29 -6.17
CA PHE A 55 5.02 -14.04 -7.28
C PHE A 55 3.95 -14.93 -7.91
N THR A 56 3.91 -14.96 -9.24
CA THR A 56 3.01 -15.81 -10.02
C THR A 56 3.84 -16.86 -10.76
N ASP A 57 3.61 -18.13 -10.44
CA ASP A 57 4.21 -19.24 -11.15
C ASP A 57 3.46 -19.50 -12.48
N ASN A 58 4.08 -19.12 -13.59
CA ASN A 58 3.45 -19.22 -14.91
C ASN A 58 3.35 -20.67 -15.40
N SER A 59 4.11 -21.59 -14.82
CA SER A 59 4.08 -23.00 -15.20
C SER A 59 2.80 -23.73 -14.80
N ILE A 60 2.03 -23.13 -13.88
CA ILE A 60 0.71 -23.63 -13.46
C ILE A 60 -0.31 -23.44 -14.60
N ALA A 61 -0.22 -22.33 -15.34
CA ALA A 61 -1.13 -22.01 -16.43
C ALA A 61 -0.67 -22.61 -17.77
N ASP A 62 0.64 -22.64 -18.02
CA ASP A 62 1.25 -23.25 -19.20
C ASP A 62 2.52 -23.99 -18.79
N SER A 63 2.49 -25.32 -18.85
CA SER A 63 3.62 -26.16 -18.45
C SER A 63 4.88 -25.96 -19.31
N ASN A 64 4.78 -25.34 -20.48
CA ASN A 64 5.94 -24.95 -21.29
C ASN A 64 6.59 -23.64 -20.82
N ASN A 65 5.89 -22.86 -19.99
CA ASN A 65 6.34 -21.59 -19.46
C ASN A 65 6.92 -21.76 -18.04
N GLN A 66 8.18 -22.19 -17.95
CA GLN A 66 8.87 -22.39 -16.67
C GLN A 66 9.46 -21.07 -16.12
N THR A 67 8.59 -20.08 -15.94
CA THR A 67 8.96 -18.75 -15.42
C THR A 67 8.10 -18.35 -14.22
N VAL A 68 8.60 -17.40 -13.44
CA VAL A 68 7.90 -16.81 -12.32
C VAL A 68 7.86 -15.29 -12.50
N THR A 69 6.66 -14.71 -12.51
CA THR A 69 6.45 -13.26 -12.58
C THR A 69 6.52 -12.66 -11.18
N ASP A 70 7.38 -11.68 -10.94
CA ASP A 70 7.33 -10.82 -9.76
C ASP A 70 6.29 -9.72 -10.03
N ASN A 71 5.10 -9.87 -9.46
CA ASN A 71 3.98 -8.96 -9.69
C ASN A 71 4.33 -7.53 -9.24
N LEU A 72 5.18 -7.37 -8.20
CA LEU A 72 5.59 -6.08 -7.69
C LEU A 72 6.43 -5.27 -8.69
N THR A 73 7.43 -5.91 -9.30
CA THR A 73 8.38 -5.23 -10.18
C THR A 73 8.04 -5.37 -11.66
N GLY A 74 7.20 -6.35 -12.01
CA GLY A 74 6.92 -6.74 -13.38
C GLY A 74 8.04 -7.56 -14.02
N LEU A 75 9.11 -7.92 -13.28
CA LEU A 75 10.17 -8.77 -13.81
C LEU A 75 9.70 -10.21 -13.92
N VAL A 76 10.18 -10.92 -14.94
CA VAL A 76 9.91 -12.35 -15.10
C VAL A 76 11.23 -13.10 -14.99
N TRP A 77 11.28 -14.04 -14.05
CA TRP A 77 12.46 -14.80 -13.69
C TRP A 77 12.36 -16.23 -14.21
N ALA A 78 13.49 -16.83 -14.57
CA ALA A 78 13.51 -18.27 -14.76
C ALA A 78 13.09 -18.97 -13.46
N LYS A 79 12.17 -19.95 -13.55
CA LYS A 79 11.70 -20.71 -12.38
C LYS A 79 12.84 -21.51 -11.75
N ASP A 80 13.67 -22.12 -12.58
CA ASP A 80 14.92 -22.77 -12.17
C ASP A 80 16.02 -21.71 -12.00
N ALA A 81 16.41 -21.47 -10.75
CA ALA A 81 17.45 -20.52 -10.39
C ALA A 81 18.86 -20.99 -10.77
N ASN A 82 19.05 -22.27 -11.11
CA ASN A 82 20.32 -22.83 -11.56
C ASN A 82 20.14 -23.56 -12.90
N LEU A 83 19.49 -22.88 -13.85
CA LEU A 83 19.24 -23.40 -15.19
C LEU A 83 20.50 -23.92 -15.91
N PRO A 84 21.71 -23.33 -15.76
CA PRO A 84 22.93 -23.91 -16.34
C PRO A 84 23.38 -25.22 -15.69
N GLY A 85 22.83 -25.60 -14.54
CA GLY A 85 23.20 -26.78 -13.75
C GLY A 85 24.51 -26.66 -12.97
N THR A 86 25.43 -25.79 -13.41
CA THR A 86 26.73 -25.55 -12.77
C THR A 86 27.04 -24.07 -12.65
N SER A 87 27.89 -23.72 -11.68
CA SER A 87 28.44 -22.37 -11.55
C SER A 87 29.25 -21.97 -12.78
N LYS A 88 29.34 -20.66 -13.03
CA LYS A 88 29.96 -20.06 -14.22
C LYS A 88 30.94 -18.97 -13.82
N THR A 89 31.93 -18.71 -14.67
CA THR A 89 32.61 -17.41 -14.71
C THR A 89 31.62 -16.33 -15.19
N TRP A 90 31.96 -15.06 -15.00
CA TRP A 90 31.05 -13.97 -15.36
C TRP A 90 30.81 -13.88 -16.88
N GLN A 91 31.85 -14.10 -17.70
CA GLN A 91 31.68 -14.11 -19.16
C GLN A 91 30.83 -15.31 -19.61
N GLU A 92 31.07 -16.50 -19.06
CA GLU A 92 30.23 -17.67 -19.35
C GLU A 92 28.77 -17.47 -18.93
N ALA A 93 28.51 -16.69 -17.87
CA ALA A 93 27.16 -16.33 -17.45
C ALA A 93 26.47 -15.44 -18.49
N LEU A 94 27.15 -14.41 -19.00
CA LEU A 94 26.63 -13.57 -20.08
C LEU A 94 26.40 -14.38 -21.36
N ASP A 95 27.36 -15.22 -21.75
CA ASP A 95 27.26 -16.07 -22.94
C ASP A 95 26.11 -17.08 -22.83
N TYR A 96 25.93 -17.67 -21.63
CA TYR A 96 24.81 -18.58 -21.37
C TYR A 96 23.48 -17.87 -21.56
N VAL A 97 23.29 -16.69 -20.98
CA VAL A 97 22.02 -15.97 -21.14
C VAL A 97 21.83 -15.47 -22.58
N ALA A 98 22.90 -15.09 -23.27
CA ALA A 98 22.83 -14.79 -24.70
C ALA A 98 22.36 -16.00 -25.52
N SER A 99 22.83 -17.21 -25.17
CA SER A 99 22.40 -18.45 -25.83
C SER A 99 20.91 -18.75 -25.63
N MET A 100 20.35 -18.37 -24.47
CA MET A 100 18.91 -18.52 -24.18
C MET A 100 18.01 -17.72 -25.13
N ASN A 101 18.56 -16.73 -25.82
CA ASN A 101 17.83 -15.88 -26.76
C ASN A 101 17.94 -16.34 -28.22
N SER A 102 18.62 -17.46 -28.49
CA SER A 102 18.78 -18.00 -29.84
C SER A 102 17.55 -18.79 -30.30
N GLY A 103 17.30 -18.80 -31.62
CA GLY A 103 16.20 -19.57 -32.21
C GLY A 103 14.82 -19.15 -31.67
N PRO A 104 13.97 -20.09 -31.20
CA PRO A 104 12.67 -19.75 -30.61
C PRO A 104 12.78 -19.14 -29.20
N GLY A 105 13.98 -19.05 -28.63
CA GLY A 105 14.19 -18.58 -27.27
C GLY A 105 13.84 -19.61 -26.20
N THR A 106 14.25 -19.36 -24.97
CA THR A 106 13.96 -20.23 -23.82
C THR A 106 12.59 -19.91 -23.26
N TYR A 107 11.75 -20.93 -23.12
CA TYR A 107 10.33 -20.80 -22.73
C TYR A 107 9.53 -19.87 -23.67
N GLY A 108 9.94 -19.78 -24.94
CA GLY A 108 9.31 -18.91 -25.94
C GLY A 108 9.72 -17.43 -25.86
N TYR A 109 10.77 -17.10 -25.11
CA TYR A 109 11.24 -15.72 -24.92
C TYR A 109 12.70 -15.53 -25.37
N THR A 110 12.99 -14.37 -25.98
CA THR A 110 14.29 -14.03 -26.57
C THR A 110 14.90 -12.72 -26.01
N ASP A 111 14.44 -12.28 -24.85
CA ASP A 111 14.87 -11.06 -24.15
C ASP A 111 15.45 -11.35 -22.75
N TRP A 112 15.96 -12.57 -22.54
CA TRP A 112 16.67 -12.97 -21.34
C TRP A 112 17.97 -12.18 -21.18
N ARG A 113 18.28 -11.82 -19.94
CA ARG A 113 19.53 -11.16 -19.56
C ARG A 113 20.00 -11.63 -18.19
N LEU A 114 21.29 -11.44 -17.94
CA LEU A 114 21.82 -11.50 -16.58
C LEU A 114 21.29 -10.27 -15.82
N PRO A 115 20.65 -10.44 -14.65
CA PRO A 115 20.04 -9.34 -13.91
C PRO A 115 21.10 -8.34 -13.48
N ASN A 116 20.78 -7.04 -13.50
CA ASN A 116 21.63 -6.08 -12.82
C ASN A 116 21.47 -6.18 -11.29
N ILE A 117 22.35 -5.52 -10.53
CA ILE A 117 22.37 -5.68 -9.07
C ILE A 117 21.07 -5.19 -8.40
N ASN A 118 20.41 -4.19 -8.96
CA ASN A 118 19.11 -3.71 -8.47
C ASN A 118 17.98 -4.71 -8.76
N GLU A 119 18.02 -5.39 -9.92
CA GLU A 119 17.09 -6.46 -10.26
C GLU A 119 17.26 -7.64 -9.31
N LEU A 120 18.49 -8.06 -8.98
CA LEU A 120 18.73 -9.09 -7.96
C LEU A 120 18.22 -8.66 -6.57
N GLU A 121 18.45 -7.42 -6.13
CA GLU A 121 17.95 -6.91 -4.84
C GLU A 121 16.43 -6.84 -4.76
N SER A 122 15.73 -6.83 -5.91
CA SER A 122 14.29 -6.94 -5.89
C SER A 122 13.82 -8.23 -5.20
N LEU A 123 14.50 -9.37 -5.42
CA LEU A 123 14.14 -10.68 -4.85
C LEU A 123 14.37 -10.79 -3.33
N PHE A 124 15.13 -9.87 -2.73
CA PHE A 124 15.45 -9.92 -1.30
C PHE A 124 14.22 -9.70 -0.40
N ASN A 125 14.15 -10.48 0.68
CA ASN A 125 13.12 -10.39 1.73
C ASN A 125 13.76 -10.40 3.12
N ALA A 126 13.70 -9.26 3.82
CA ALA A 126 14.26 -9.09 5.16
C ALA A 126 13.47 -9.80 6.27
N GLY A 127 12.21 -10.16 6.01
CA GLY A 127 11.36 -10.88 6.96
C GLY A 127 11.57 -12.39 6.99
N GLN A 128 12.54 -12.92 6.24
CA GLN A 128 12.75 -14.35 6.08
C GLN A 128 14.10 -14.77 6.65
N ALA A 129 14.12 -15.89 7.37
CA ALA A 129 15.33 -16.46 7.97
C ALA A 129 16.36 -16.89 6.90
N THR A 130 15.87 -17.52 5.84
CA THR A 130 16.71 -18.09 4.78
C THR A 130 16.06 -17.83 3.44
N LEU A 131 16.68 -16.94 2.66
CA LEU A 131 16.12 -16.48 1.39
C LEU A 131 15.92 -17.62 0.38
N SER A 132 16.85 -18.58 0.32
CA SER A 132 16.72 -19.74 -0.58
C SER A 132 15.57 -20.67 -0.21
N ILE A 133 15.24 -20.81 1.07
CA ILE A 133 14.07 -21.59 1.52
C ILE A 133 12.78 -20.84 1.16
N TYR A 134 12.73 -19.53 1.43
CA TYR A 134 11.59 -18.69 1.09
C TYR A 134 11.31 -18.70 -0.42
N LEU A 135 12.32 -18.46 -1.26
CA LEU A 135 12.15 -18.44 -2.72
C LEU A 135 11.68 -19.82 -3.24
N LYS A 136 12.14 -20.93 -2.65
CA LYS A 136 11.62 -22.27 -2.97
C LYS A 136 10.14 -22.43 -2.60
N SER A 137 9.75 -21.89 -1.44
CA SER A 137 8.37 -22.00 -0.94
C SER A 137 7.34 -21.27 -1.80
N ILE A 138 7.76 -20.27 -2.58
CA ILE A 138 6.88 -19.44 -3.42
C ILE A 138 6.93 -19.81 -4.92
N GLY A 139 7.61 -20.91 -5.27
CA GLY A 139 7.55 -21.49 -6.62
C GLY A 139 8.88 -21.58 -7.37
N PHE A 140 9.97 -20.98 -6.89
CA PHE A 140 11.27 -21.16 -7.53
C PHE A 140 11.86 -22.54 -7.25
N THR A 141 12.65 -23.06 -8.19
CA THR A 141 13.34 -24.35 -8.06
C THR A 141 14.85 -24.17 -8.11
N ASN A 142 15.59 -25.14 -7.57
CA ASN A 142 17.06 -25.18 -7.59
C ASN A 142 17.76 -23.90 -7.09
N VAL A 143 17.12 -23.15 -6.18
CA VAL A 143 17.74 -21.97 -5.54
C VAL A 143 18.93 -22.41 -4.69
N GLN A 144 20.11 -21.97 -5.13
CA GLN A 144 21.40 -22.23 -4.50
C GLN A 144 21.61 -21.35 -3.27
N HIS A 145 22.34 -21.89 -2.30
CA HIS A 145 22.75 -21.19 -1.08
C HIS A 145 24.17 -20.61 -1.27
N ASN A 146 24.30 -19.74 -2.27
CA ASN A 146 25.54 -19.08 -2.68
C ASN A 146 25.17 -17.83 -3.50
N HIS A 147 26.12 -16.96 -3.81
CA HIS A 147 25.87 -15.77 -4.61
C HIS A 147 25.59 -16.07 -6.09
N TYR A 148 24.84 -15.16 -6.68
CA TYR A 148 24.52 -15.10 -8.10
C TYR A 148 25.22 -13.92 -8.74
N TRP A 149 25.67 -14.11 -9.99
CA TRP A 149 26.20 -13.04 -10.79
C TRP A 149 25.15 -11.98 -11.10
N SER A 150 25.52 -10.71 -10.96
CA SER A 150 24.84 -9.61 -11.64
C SER A 150 25.58 -9.21 -12.91
N SER A 151 24.90 -8.54 -13.83
CA SER A 151 25.49 -7.88 -14.99
C SER A 151 26.21 -6.56 -14.66
N THR A 152 26.16 -6.11 -13.41
CA THR A 152 26.77 -4.84 -12.97
C THR A 152 28.25 -5.04 -12.66
N THR A 153 29.13 -4.38 -13.41
CA THR A 153 30.58 -4.40 -13.14
C THR A 153 30.92 -3.59 -11.89
N TYR A 154 31.92 -4.02 -11.11
CA TYR A 154 32.43 -3.25 -9.98
C TYR A 154 33.33 -2.12 -10.47
N ALA A 155 32.90 -0.86 -10.31
CA ALA A 155 33.59 0.28 -10.90
C ALA A 155 35.02 0.51 -10.37
N ASN A 156 35.29 0.18 -9.10
CA ASN A 156 36.63 0.37 -8.51
C ASN A 156 37.65 -0.65 -9.03
N ASP A 157 37.19 -1.83 -9.44
CA ASP A 157 38.02 -2.87 -10.03
C ASP A 157 37.20 -3.68 -11.03
N THR A 158 37.38 -3.33 -12.31
CA THR A 158 36.60 -3.86 -13.44
C THR A 158 36.88 -5.33 -13.74
N SER A 159 37.91 -5.92 -13.11
CA SER A 159 38.13 -7.37 -13.10
C SER A 159 37.09 -8.12 -12.25
N ASN A 160 36.33 -7.39 -11.42
CA ASN A 160 35.24 -7.93 -10.61
C ASN A 160 33.86 -7.47 -11.13
N ALA A 161 32.83 -8.23 -10.77
CA ALA A 161 31.43 -7.87 -10.94
C ALA A 161 30.68 -8.01 -9.61
N TRP A 162 29.56 -7.30 -9.49
CA TRP A 162 28.72 -7.37 -8.30
C TRP A 162 27.99 -8.72 -8.21
N LEU A 163 27.89 -9.20 -6.98
CA LEU A 163 27.28 -10.45 -6.60
C LEU A 163 26.12 -10.20 -5.63
N GLY A 164 25.01 -10.90 -5.83
CA GLY A 164 23.81 -10.79 -4.99
C GLY A 164 23.24 -12.13 -4.54
N LEU A 165 22.25 -12.05 -3.65
CA LEU A 165 21.43 -13.17 -3.14
C LEU A 165 22.23 -14.30 -2.44
N TYR A 166 22.84 -13.95 -1.30
CA TYR A 166 23.10 -14.86 -0.19
C TYR A 166 22.73 -14.16 1.13
N VAL A 167 23.70 -13.52 1.80
CA VAL A 167 23.49 -12.73 3.03
C VAL A 167 24.01 -11.29 2.91
N ASP A 168 24.47 -10.88 1.74
CA ASP A 168 25.14 -9.60 1.50
C ASP A 168 25.30 -9.28 0.01
N TYR A 169 25.74 -8.05 -0.25
CA TYR A 169 26.19 -7.58 -1.56
C TYR A 169 27.69 -7.39 -1.53
N VAL A 170 28.36 -8.20 -2.34
CA VAL A 170 29.82 -8.25 -2.46
C VAL A 170 30.21 -8.22 -3.94
N ASN A 171 31.50 -8.24 -4.22
CA ASN A 171 32.00 -8.43 -5.58
C ASN A 171 32.71 -9.78 -5.69
N GLY A 172 32.88 -10.25 -6.92
CA GLY A 172 33.67 -11.44 -7.22
C GLY A 172 34.46 -11.27 -8.51
N ASN A 173 35.60 -11.93 -8.58
CA ASN A 173 36.46 -11.91 -9.75
C ASN A 173 35.76 -12.57 -10.94
N LYS A 174 35.71 -11.86 -12.08
CA LYS A 174 34.99 -12.29 -13.29
C LYS A 174 35.50 -13.63 -13.84
N THR A 175 36.72 -14.04 -13.53
CA THR A 175 37.29 -15.34 -13.95
C THR A 175 37.02 -16.47 -12.95
N ALA A 176 36.38 -16.19 -11.81
CA ALA A 176 36.10 -17.19 -10.78
C ALA A 176 34.82 -17.98 -11.13
N PRO A 177 34.88 -19.32 -11.26
CA PRO A 177 33.74 -20.12 -11.69
C PRO A 177 32.86 -20.57 -10.51
N TYR A 178 32.65 -19.72 -9.51
CA TYR A 178 32.03 -20.11 -8.23
C TYR A 178 30.57 -19.71 -8.08
N TYR A 179 30.05 -18.87 -8.98
CA TYR A 179 28.76 -18.21 -8.78
C TYR A 179 27.74 -18.64 -9.82
N TYR A 180 26.47 -18.49 -9.46
CA TYR A 180 25.35 -19.00 -10.21
C TYR A 180 24.72 -17.95 -11.11
N VAL A 181 23.91 -18.40 -12.08
CA VAL A 181 23.26 -17.55 -13.09
C VAL A 181 21.76 -17.68 -12.90
N TRP A 182 21.09 -16.57 -12.60
CA TRP A 182 19.64 -16.52 -12.51
C TRP A 182 19.11 -15.58 -13.60
N PRO A 183 18.69 -16.11 -14.76
CA PRO A 183 18.21 -15.29 -15.86
C PRO A 183 16.93 -14.54 -15.50
N VAL A 184 16.87 -13.28 -15.91
CA VAL A 184 15.69 -12.41 -15.81
C VAL A 184 15.34 -11.88 -17.18
N ARG A 185 14.07 -11.58 -17.39
CA ARG A 185 13.58 -10.84 -18.56
C ARG A 185 12.61 -9.75 -18.15
N SER A 186 12.26 -8.90 -19.10
CA SER A 186 11.22 -7.90 -18.89
C SER A 186 9.86 -8.61 -18.89
N GLY A 187 8.97 -8.27 -17.97
CA GLY A 187 7.58 -8.73 -18.01
C GLY A 187 6.62 -7.59 -18.35
N GLN A 188 5.36 -7.74 -17.91
CA GLN A 188 4.39 -6.65 -17.96
C GLN A 188 4.90 -5.51 -17.06
N SER A 189 4.74 -4.25 -17.48
CA SER A 189 5.06 -3.08 -16.66
C SER A 189 4.55 -3.29 -15.23
N GLY A 190 5.40 -3.05 -14.23
CA GLY A 190 5.19 -3.42 -12.82
C GLY A 190 3.76 -3.16 -12.38
N ALA A 191 3.03 -4.23 -12.14
CA ALA A 191 1.61 -4.24 -11.84
C ALA A 191 1.29 -3.68 -10.44
N PHE A 192 2.23 -3.04 -9.73
CA PHE A 192 2.01 -2.38 -8.43
C PHE A 192 2.81 -1.07 -8.37
N GLY A 193 2.27 0.00 -8.92
CA GLY A 193 2.79 1.36 -8.81
C GLY A 193 3.92 1.73 -9.74
N ASN A 194 4.68 2.73 -9.28
CA ASN A 194 5.99 3.03 -9.83
C ASN A 194 7.08 2.16 -9.15
N SER A 195 6.78 0.98 -8.58
CA SER A 195 7.76 0.09 -7.93
C SER A 195 8.67 -0.67 -8.92
N PHE A 196 8.95 -0.04 -10.05
CA PHE A 196 9.95 -0.50 -10.99
C PHE A 196 11.34 -0.53 -10.36
N VAL A 197 12.17 -1.42 -10.89
CA VAL A 197 13.60 -1.41 -10.59
C VAL A 197 14.25 -0.23 -11.33
N TRP A 198 15.01 0.61 -10.62
CA TRP A 198 15.75 1.73 -11.21
C TRP A 198 17.07 1.28 -11.81
N LYS A 199 17.59 2.04 -12.79
CA LYS A 199 18.94 1.83 -13.31
C LYS A 199 19.97 1.92 -12.18
N THR A 200 21.07 1.19 -12.32
CA THR A 200 22.18 1.21 -11.36
C THR A 200 23.05 2.47 -11.44
N GLY A 201 22.89 3.27 -12.51
CA GLY A 201 23.77 4.37 -12.86
C GLY A 201 24.92 3.98 -13.80
N GLN A 202 25.19 2.67 -13.96
CA GLN A 202 26.24 2.18 -14.85
C GLN A 202 25.91 2.49 -16.32
N THR A 203 26.86 3.14 -17.00
CA THR A 203 26.74 3.54 -18.42
C THR A 203 27.91 3.05 -19.28
N THR A 204 29.04 2.71 -18.66
CA THR A 204 30.20 2.12 -19.35
C THR A 204 29.93 0.65 -19.65
N THR A 205 30.00 0.29 -20.94
CA THR A 205 29.99 -1.11 -21.38
C THR A 205 31.36 -1.74 -21.21
N TYR A 206 31.42 -2.82 -20.44
CA TYR A 206 32.61 -3.66 -20.26
C TYR A 206 32.50 -4.99 -21.02
N ALA A 207 31.28 -5.48 -21.25
CA ALA A 207 31.00 -6.64 -22.11
C ALA A 207 29.62 -6.52 -22.76
N THR A 208 29.42 -7.23 -23.87
CA THR A 208 28.09 -7.31 -24.50
C THR A 208 27.11 -7.99 -23.54
N GLY A 209 25.96 -7.37 -23.31
CA GLY A 209 24.93 -7.89 -22.40
C GLY A 209 25.13 -7.52 -20.93
N ASP A 210 26.15 -6.72 -20.60
CA ASP A 210 26.32 -6.20 -19.25
C ASP A 210 25.37 -5.02 -18.94
N ASP A 211 25.37 -4.56 -17.69
CA ASP A 211 24.46 -3.51 -17.23
C ASP A 211 24.74 -2.15 -17.89
N GLY A 212 25.99 -1.84 -18.20
CA GLY A 212 26.34 -0.63 -18.96
C GLY A 212 25.87 -0.65 -20.41
N ALA A 213 25.85 -1.82 -21.05
CA ALA A 213 25.30 -2.03 -22.39
C ALA A 213 23.77 -2.01 -22.41
N LEU A 214 23.13 -2.67 -21.44
CA LEU A 214 21.67 -2.86 -21.44
C LEU A 214 20.91 -1.73 -20.73
N GLN A 215 21.54 -1.10 -19.73
CA GLN A 215 21.06 -0.01 -18.88
C GLN A 215 19.60 -0.19 -18.47
N ARG A 216 19.29 -1.36 -17.89
CA ARG A 216 17.91 -1.76 -17.59
C ARG A 216 17.41 -1.08 -16.32
N GLY A 217 16.11 -0.84 -16.30
CA GLY A 217 15.42 -0.16 -15.20
C GLY A 217 15.04 1.28 -15.53
N VAL A 218 14.30 1.91 -14.59
CA VAL A 218 13.87 3.30 -14.70
C VAL A 218 15.06 4.23 -14.67
N ALA A 219 15.15 5.09 -15.68
CA ALA A 219 16.20 6.09 -15.78
C ALA A 219 16.12 7.08 -14.61
N TRP A 220 17.27 7.53 -14.14
CA TRP A 220 17.30 8.55 -13.10
C TRP A 220 16.82 9.89 -13.64
N PRO A 221 16.08 10.67 -12.83
CA PRO A 221 15.76 12.04 -13.18
C PRO A 221 17.03 12.89 -13.24
N SER A 222 16.96 13.98 -14.00
CA SER A 222 18.00 15.01 -14.08
C SER A 222 17.39 16.37 -13.69
N PRO A 223 17.75 16.96 -12.55
CA PRO A 223 18.71 16.43 -11.55
C PRO A 223 18.15 15.22 -10.79
N ARG A 224 19.05 14.34 -10.30
CA ARG A 224 18.68 13.21 -9.42
C ARG A 224 18.32 13.71 -8.02
N PHE A 225 19.07 14.68 -7.52
CA PHE A 225 18.93 15.25 -6.18
C PHE A 225 18.67 16.75 -6.28
N THR A 226 17.68 17.23 -5.52
CA THR A 226 17.34 18.65 -5.39
C THR A 226 17.73 19.14 -4.00
N ASP A 227 18.63 20.11 -3.91
CA ASP A 227 18.89 20.83 -2.67
C ASP A 227 17.70 21.75 -2.35
N ASN A 228 17.08 21.57 -1.19
CA ASN A 228 15.91 22.34 -0.79
C ASN A 228 16.29 23.68 -0.13
N GLY A 229 17.58 23.98 0.05
CA GLY A 229 18.06 25.22 0.67
C GLY A 229 17.83 25.32 2.19
N ASN A 230 17.32 24.26 2.81
CA ASN A 230 17.02 24.16 4.24
C ASN A 230 17.80 23.02 4.92
N GLN A 231 18.98 22.68 4.40
CA GLN A 231 19.82 21.55 4.83
C GLN A 231 19.17 20.17 4.64
N THR A 232 18.16 20.09 3.76
CA THR A 232 17.60 18.82 3.28
C THR A 232 17.76 18.69 1.77
N VAL A 233 17.77 17.45 1.30
CA VAL A 233 17.90 17.10 -0.12
C VAL A 233 16.73 16.19 -0.50
N THR A 234 16.00 16.54 -1.56
CA THR A 234 14.99 15.67 -2.16
C THR A 234 15.65 14.74 -3.17
N ASP A 235 15.48 13.43 -3.02
CA ASP A 235 15.78 12.45 -4.05
C ASP A 235 14.61 12.42 -5.05
N ASN A 236 14.80 12.97 -6.25
CA ASN A 236 13.74 13.04 -7.26
C ASN A 236 13.39 11.66 -7.85
N LEU A 237 14.24 10.63 -7.67
CA LEU A 237 13.89 9.27 -8.09
C LEU A 237 12.86 8.67 -7.13
N THR A 238 13.10 8.76 -5.82
CA THR A 238 12.30 8.06 -4.80
C THR A 238 11.24 8.95 -4.16
N GLY A 239 11.39 10.27 -4.32
CA GLY A 239 10.63 11.29 -3.60
C GLY A 239 11.08 11.46 -2.14
N LEU A 240 12.00 10.66 -1.61
CA LEU A 240 12.43 10.75 -0.21
C LEU A 240 13.21 12.04 0.05
N ILE A 241 13.08 12.59 1.27
CA ILE A 241 13.91 13.71 1.73
C ILE A 241 14.95 13.20 2.70
N TRP A 242 16.20 13.59 2.46
CA TRP A 242 17.37 13.20 3.24
C TRP A 242 17.96 14.42 3.94
N ALA A 243 18.53 14.21 5.14
CA ALA A 243 19.42 15.21 5.73
C ALA A 243 20.63 15.42 4.81
N LYS A 244 21.03 16.68 4.59
CA LYS A 244 22.16 17.04 3.72
C LYS A 244 23.51 16.60 4.32
N ASP A 245 23.60 16.60 5.65
CA ASP A 245 24.70 16.05 6.42
C ASP A 245 24.49 14.54 6.67
N ALA A 246 25.26 13.71 5.99
CA ALA A 246 25.19 12.25 6.11
C ALA A 246 25.90 11.70 7.36
N GLY A 247 26.67 12.53 8.06
CA GLY A 247 27.52 12.12 9.18
C GLY A 247 26.82 11.99 10.53
N ALA A 248 25.49 12.14 10.58
CA ALA A 248 24.72 12.32 11.81
C ALA A 248 25.31 13.44 12.69
N PRO A 249 25.04 14.73 12.43
CA PRO A 249 25.63 15.81 13.21
C PRO A 249 25.08 15.85 14.65
N THR A 250 25.82 16.47 15.57
CA THR A 250 25.30 16.76 16.92
C THR A 250 24.26 17.89 16.84
N VAL A 251 23.07 17.65 17.37
CA VAL A 251 21.92 18.59 17.34
C VAL A 251 21.47 18.85 18.78
N GLY A 252 21.85 20.00 19.35
CA GLY A 252 21.57 20.28 20.77
C GLY A 252 22.18 19.21 21.67
N SER A 253 21.34 18.52 22.46
CA SER A 253 21.75 17.38 23.31
C SER A 253 21.82 16.03 22.57
N CYS A 254 21.44 15.98 21.30
CA CYS A 254 21.45 14.77 20.49
C CYS A 254 22.84 14.55 19.91
N THR A 255 23.64 13.70 20.55
CA THR A 255 25.00 13.36 20.09
C THR A 255 24.95 12.41 18.90
N GLY A 256 25.49 12.88 17.78
CA GLY A 256 25.56 12.16 16.52
C GLY A 256 26.86 11.34 16.31
N GLY A 257 27.20 11.05 15.06
CA GLY A 257 28.44 10.38 14.65
C GLY A 257 28.33 8.86 14.45
N TYR A 258 29.46 8.16 14.62
CA TYR A 258 29.57 6.71 14.48
C TYR A 258 29.17 6.03 15.79
N MET A 259 28.05 5.31 15.79
CA MET A 259 27.43 4.82 17.02
C MET A 259 26.82 3.43 16.85
N THR A 260 26.56 2.75 17.97
CA THR A 260 25.86 1.45 17.97
C THR A 260 24.44 1.60 17.43
N TRP A 261 23.85 0.49 16.97
CA TRP A 261 22.54 0.53 16.32
C TRP A 261 21.44 1.10 17.22
N GLN A 262 21.39 0.71 18.50
CA GLN A 262 20.41 1.26 19.44
C GLN A 262 20.65 2.76 19.72
N SER A 263 21.91 3.19 19.82
CA SER A 263 22.25 4.61 19.94
C SER A 263 21.79 5.40 18.72
N THR A 264 21.83 4.79 17.53
CA THR A 264 21.34 5.38 16.27
C THR A 264 19.84 5.64 16.32
N LEU A 265 19.04 4.67 16.79
CA LEU A 265 17.60 4.85 16.98
C LEU A 265 17.30 5.92 18.05
N ASN A 266 18.05 5.92 19.15
CA ASN A 266 17.91 6.92 20.20
C ASN A 266 18.26 8.34 19.70
N TYR A 267 19.30 8.46 18.87
CA TYR A 267 19.67 9.71 18.20
C TYR A 267 18.55 10.21 17.29
N VAL A 268 17.98 9.34 16.46
CA VAL A 268 16.83 9.67 15.59
C VAL A 268 15.62 10.15 16.41
N ALA A 269 15.28 9.46 17.49
CA ALA A 269 14.20 9.90 18.39
C ALA A 269 14.50 11.27 19.05
N CYS A 270 15.77 11.52 19.39
CA CYS A 270 16.21 12.78 19.96
C CYS A 270 16.10 13.93 18.95
N ILE A 271 16.59 13.77 17.71
CA ILE A 271 16.52 14.83 16.70
C ILE A 271 15.07 15.16 16.31
N ASN A 272 14.15 14.20 16.38
CA ASN A 272 12.71 14.46 16.23
C ASN A 272 12.16 15.31 17.38
N THR A 273 12.56 15.02 18.62
CA THR A 273 12.18 15.84 19.79
C THR A 273 12.76 17.25 19.69
N ALA A 274 13.96 17.38 19.11
CA ALA A 274 14.64 18.66 18.89
C ALA A 274 14.13 19.44 17.68
N ASN A 275 13.12 18.93 16.95
CA ASN A 275 12.60 19.53 15.71
C ASN A 275 13.71 19.82 14.68
N TYR A 276 14.61 18.84 14.49
CA TYR A 276 15.79 18.99 13.63
C TYR A 276 15.39 19.38 12.21
N LEU A 277 15.96 20.48 11.72
CA LEU A 277 15.66 21.10 10.42
C LEU A 277 14.17 21.45 10.21
N GLY A 278 13.41 21.62 11.30
CA GLY A 278 11.98 21.94 11.26
C GLY A 278 11.07 20.72 11.07
N TYR A 279 11.59 19.50 11.24
CA TYR A 279 10.84 18.26 11.07
C TYR A 279 10.93 17.36 12.32
N THR A 280 9.89 16.56 12.52
CA THR A 280 9.72 15.64 13.67
C THR A 280 9.46 14.19 13.26
N ASP A 281 9.56 13.90 11.96
CA ASP A 281 9.27 12.62 11.31
C ASP A 281 10.52 12.00 10.65
N TRP A 282 11.71 12.34 11.14
CA TRP A 282 12.95 11.68 10.74
C TRP A 282 12.93 10.22 11.20
N ARG A 283 13.46 9.33 10.36
CA ARG A 283 13.68 7.94 10.70
C ARG A 283 15.02 7.44 10.16
N LEU A 284 15.48 6.33 10.72
CA LEU A 284 16.59 5.58 10.14
C LEU A 284 16.07 4.89 8.87
N PRO A 285 16.73 5.06 7.70
CA PRO A 285 16.33 4.43 6.45
C PRO A 285 16.40 2.92 6.56
N ASN A 286 15.50 2.22 5.89
CA ASN A 286 15.63 0.78 5.72
C ASN A 286 16.69 0.45 4.65
N LYS A 287 17.03 -0.83 4.53
CA LYS A 287 18.07 -1.30 3.61
C LYS A 287 17.82 -0.87 2.16
N LYS A 288 16.57 -0.93 1.70
CA LYS A 288 16.22 -0.59 0.30
C LYS A 288 16.33 0.92 0.05
N GLU A 289 15.99 1.75 1.03
CA GLU A 289 16.13 3.20 0.95
C GLU A 289 17.60 3.63 0.88
N LEU A 290 18.46 3.12 1.77
CA LEU A 290 19.90 3.38 1.68
C LEU A 290 20.47 2.90 0.35
N PHE A 291 20.12 1.68 -0.08
CA PHE A 291 20.63 1.11 -1.31
C PHE A 291 20.19 1.90 -2.56
N SER A 292 19.05 2.59 -2.51
CA SER A 292 18.57 3.43 -3.61
C SER A 292 19.43 4.66 -3.92
N LEU A 293 20.28 5.07 -2.97
CA LEU A 293 21.24 6.17 -3.14
C LEU A 293 22.53 5.75 -3.84
N ILE A 294 22.77 4.44 -4.00
CA ILE A 294 24.02 3.93 -4.58
C ILE A 294 24.06 4.17 -6.08
N ASP A 295 25.16 4.74 -6.54
CA ASP A 295 25.51 4.89 -7.94
C ASP A 295 26.65 3.95 -8.33
N PHE A 296 26.31 2.87 -9.04
CA PHE A 296 27.28 1.83 -9.39
C PHE A 296 28.24 2.25 -10.52
N LYS A 297 28.14 3.47 -11.05
CA LYS A 297 29.17 4.06 -11.91
C LYS A 297 30.33 4.66 -11.10
N MET A 298 30.10 4.98 -9.83
CA MET A 298 31.04 5.72 -9.01
C MET A 298 32.20 4.82 -8.58
N SER A 299 33.42 5.31 -8.81
CA SER A 299 34.64 4.62 -8.41
C SER A 299 35.20 5.11 -7.07
N ASP A 300 34.72 6.25 -6.56
CA ASP A 300 35.13 6.84 -5.28
C ASP A 300 34.19 7.97 -4.81
N LEU A 301 34.49 8.52 -3.64
CA LEU A 301 33.74 9.61 -2.98
C LEU A 301 33.77 10.96 -3.67
N SER A 302 34.74 11.22 -4.57
CA SER A 302 34.82 12.52 -5.26
C SER A 302 33.60 12.77 -6.16
N SER A 303 32.93 11.69 -6.55
CA SER A 303 31.71 11.73 -7.35
C SER A 303 30.44 11.90 -6.49
N LEU A 304 30.46 11.56 -5.19
CA LEU A 304 29.36 11.91 -4.26
C LEU A 304 29.36 13.40 -3.91
N SER A 305 30.50 14.10 -4.00
CA SER A 305 30.56 15.57 -3.89
C SER A 305 29.96 16.32 -5.09
N ASP A 306 29.66 15.62 -6.19
CA ASP A 306 28.84 16.18 -7.28
C ASP A 306 27.36 16.26 -6.89
N TYR A 307 26.97 15.59 -5.81
CA TYR A 307 25.64 15.65 -5.23
C TYR A 307 25.61 16.61 -4.04
N PRO A 308 24.43 17.14 -3.67
CA PRO A 308 24.33 18.15 -2.62
C PRO A 308 24.63 17.61 -1.20
N PHE A 309 25.08 16.37 -1.04
CA PHE A 309 25.38 15.78 0.26
C PHE A 309 26.81 16.09 0.72
N TYR A 310 27.00 16.21 2.04
CA TYR A 310 28.33 16.34 2.63
C TYR A 310 28.46 15.46 3.88
N ASN A 311 29.70 15.25 4.34
CA ASN A 311 30.05 14.31 5.41
C ASN A 311 29.56 12.86 5.16
N VAL A 312 29.45 12.45 3.90
CA VAL A 312 29.21 11.06 3.54
C VAL A 312 30.41 10.24 4.01
N GLN A 313 30.22 9.47 5.08
CA GLN A 313 31.33 8.83 5.76
C GLN A 313 31.95 7.74 4.89
N HIS A 314 33.27 7.58 4.97
CA HIS A 314 34.00 6.39 4.47
C HIS A 314 33.72 5.15 5.33
N SER A 315 32.51 5.01 5.83
CA SER A 315 32.10 3.96 6.75
C SER A 315 30.68 3.51 6.43
N TYR A 316 30.26 2.46 7.12
CA TYR A 316 28.94 1.90 6.93
C TYR A 316 27.87 2.77 7.59
N HIS A 317 26.75 2.96 6.90
CA HIS A 317 25.56 3.61 7.43
C HIS A 317 24.54 2.55 7.83
N TRP A 318 23.96 2.71 9.02
CA TRP A 318 22.99 1.75 9.54
C TRP A 318 21.69 1.79 8.77
N ALA A 319 21.19 0.61 8.40
CA ALA A 319 19.79 0.43 8.06
C ALA A 319 18.98 0.13 9.32
N SER A 320 17.71 0.53 9.32
CA SER A 320 16.72 0.11 10.34
C SER A 320 16.34 -1.37 10.23
N THR A 321 16.75 -2.04 9.15
CA THR A 321 16.43 -3.44 8.87
C THR A 321 17.22 -4.40 9.77
N THR A 322 16.52 -5.18 10.58
CA THR A 322 17.09 -6.25 11.44
C THR A 322 17.28 -7.55 10.66
N ILE A 323 18.22 -8.41 11.06
CA ILE A 323 18.31 -9.78 10.52
C ILE A 323 17.30 -10.69 11.24
N HIS A 324 16.37 -11.29 10.50
CA HIS A 324 15.26 -12.06 11.08
C HIS A 324 15.73 -13.24 11.99
N ASN A 325 16.72 -14.03 11.54
CA ASN A 325 17.23 -15.19 12.29
C ASN A 325 18.36 -14.86 13.28
N ALA A 326 18.80 -13.61 13.34
CA ALA A 326 19.85 -13.13 14.23
C ALA A 326 19.50 -11.71 14.65
N THR A 327 18.49 -11.57 15.52
CA THR A 327 17.89 -10.27 15.86
C THR A 327 18.85 -9.31 16.57
N SER A 328 19.98 -9.82 17.06
CA SER A 328 21.12 -9.05 17.55
C SER A 328 21.95 -8.40 16.44
N TYR A 329 21.67 -8.67 15.17
CA TYR A 329 22.34 -8.13 13.98
C TYR A 329 21.40 -7.19 13.21
N ALA A 330 21.99 -6.16 12.60
CA ALA A 330 21.30 -5.27 11.67
C ALA A 330 22.14 -5.06 10.41
N TRP A 331 21.48 -4.66 9.33
CA TRP A 331 22.12 -4.34 8.06
C TRP A 331 22.77 -2.96 8.10
N ARG A 332 23.87 -2.82 7.36
CA ARG A 332 24.49 -1.54 7.08
C ARG A 332 25.04 -1.50 5.65
N VAL A 333 25.05 -0.31 5.06
CA VAL A 333 25.42 -0.09 3.66
C VAL A 333 26.66 0.81 3.60
N TYR A 334 27.65 0.41 2.83
CA TYR A 334 28.83 1.21 2.54
C TYR A 334 28.53 2.15 1.39
N MET A 335 28.18 3.40 1.71
CA MET A 335 27.56 4.34 0.76
C MET A 335 28.46 4.72 -0.44
N VAL A 336 29.77 4.51 -0.34
CA VAL A 336 30.73 4.82 -1.41
C VAL A 336 30.68 3.81 -2.55
N ALA A 337 30.55 2.51 -2.22
CA ALA A 337 30.64 1.45 -3.21
C ALA A 337 29.38 0.60 -3.30
N GLY A 338 28.51 0.60 -2.29
CA GLY A 338 27.30 -0.22 -2.26
C GLY A 338 27.44 -1.59 -1.61
N PHE A 339 28.59 -1.91 -1.00
CA PHE A 339 28.72 -3.13 -0.19
C PHE A 339 27.69 -3.13 0.92
N THR A 340 27.02 -4.24 1.12
CA THR A 340 26.15 -4.43 2.28
C THR A 340 26.72 -5.52 3.14
N ASN A 341 26.58 -5.38 4.45
CA ASN A 341 26.84 -6.46 5.38
C ASN A 341 25.88 -6.34 6.56
N ASN A 342 25.94 -7.33 7.45
CA ASN A 342 25.22 -7.31 8.71
C ASN A 342 26.20 -7.52 9.86
N ILE A 343 25.93 -6.86 10.99
CA ILE A 343 26.80 -6.95 12.16
C ILE A 343 26.01 -6.78 13.46
N ILE A 344 26.62 -7.23 14.56
CA ILE A 344 26.06 -7.16 15.92
C ILE A 344 25.78 -5.70 16.30
N LYS A 345 24.52 -5.43 16.63
CA LYS A 345 23.95 -4.12 16.99
C LYS A 345 24.67 -3.42 18.14
N SER A 346 25.26 -4.18 19.07
CA SER A 346 25.85 -3.68 20.33
C SER A 346 27.36 -3.46 20.30
N VAL A 347 28.07 -3.96 19.28
CA VAL A 347 29.54 -4.02 19.31
C VAL A 347 30.17 -3.07 18.30
N ASP A 348 29.69 -3.10 17.06
CA ASP A 348 30.20 -2.22 16.01
C ASP A 348 29.29 -0.99 15.86
N GLY A 349 29.82 0.05 15.24
CA GLY A 349 29.08 1.26 14.93
C GLY A 349 28.72 1.38 13.46
N GLY A 350 28.07 2.51 13.18
CA GLY A 350 27.65 2.96 11.88
C GLY A 350 27.07 4.36 12.03
N CYS A 351 26.97 5.10 10.93
CA CYS A 351 26.38 6.43 10.95
C CYS A 351 24.88 6.36 10.65
N ALA A 352 24.10 7.22 11.31
CA ALA A 352 22.72 7.47 10.94
C ALA A 352 22.71 8.40 9.73
N TRP A 353 21.94 8.07 8.69
CA TRP A 353 21.57 9.05 7.66
C TRP A 353 20.07 9.25 7.72
N PRO A 354 19.58 10.22 8.50
CA PRO A 354 18.15 10.41 8.68
C PRO A 354 17.44 10.66 7.34
N VAL A 355 16.37 9.90 7.13
CA VAL A 355 15.48 10.03 5.98
C VAL A 355 14.07 10.33 6.49
N ARG A 356 13.28 11.02 5.67
CA ARG A 356 11.84 11.18 5.88
C ARG A 356 11.13 11.01 4.55
N SER A 357 9.82 10.79 4.63
CA SER A 357 8.98 10.78 3.44
C SER A 357 9.07 12.14 2.74
N GLY A 358 9.00 12.12 1.41
CA GLY A 358 8.92 13.34 0.62
C GLY A 358 7.76 14.25 0.99
N PRO A 359 7.70 15.48 0.44
CA PRO A 359 6.42 16.12 0.28
C PRO A 359 5.65 15.18 -0.64
N ILE A 360 4.67 14.46 -0.09
CA ILE A 360 3.78 13.65 -0.90
C ILE A 360 3.16 14.65 -1.88
N GLY A 361 3.62 14.66 -3.14
CA GLY A 361 2.96 15.43 -4.18
C GLY A 361 1.49 15.07 -4.08
N THR A 362 0.62 16.07 -3.94
CA THR A 362 -0.79 15.89 -3.54
C THR A 362 -1.32 14.61 -4.17
N LEU A 363 -1.72 13.63 -3.34
CA LEU A 363 -2.29 12.39 -3.85
C LEU A 363 -3.64 12.72 -4.44
N LEU A 364 -3.82 12.30 -5.69
CA LEU A 364 -5.02 12.51 -6.46
C LEU A 364 -5.63 11.13 -6.71
N ASN A 365 -6.86 10.94 -6.24
CA ASN A 365 -7.55 9.68 -6.45
C ASN A 365 -7.86 9.51 -7.94
N LEU A 366 -7.50 8.35 -8.50
CA LEU A 366 -8.05 7.85 -9.75
C LEU A 366 -9.09 6.79 -9.41
N SER A 367 -10.34 7.03 -9.79
CA SER A 367 -11.49 6.15 -9.53
C SER A 367 -12.04 5.58 -10.84
N ILE A 368 -12.20 4.26 -10.89
CA ILE A 368 -12.73 3.53 -12.04
C ILE A 368 -14.15 3.07 -11.75
N SER A 369 -15.07 3.33 -12.67
CA SER A 369 -16.41 2.77 -12.70
C SER A 369 -16.56 1.82 -13.88
N LYS A 370 -17.43 0.81 -13.77
CA LYS A 370 -17.82 -0.05 -14.89
C LYS A 370 -19.29 0.16 -15.21
N ALA A 371 -19.63 0.08 -16.49
CA ALA A 371 -20.99 0.26 -16.97
C ALA A 371 -21.34 -0.75 -18.09
N GLY A 372 -22.62 -0.80 -18.46
CA GLY A 372 -23.13 -1.63 -19.54
C GLY A 372 -23.70 -2.97 -19.08
N THR A 373 -24.11 -3.79 -20.05
CA THR A 373 -24.80 -5.08 -19.81
C THR A 373 -23.86 -6.26 -19.64
N GLY A 374 -22.60 -6.11 -20.06
CA GLY A 374 -21.54 -7.12 -19.91
C GLY A 374 -20.68 -6.87 -18.69
N THR A 375 -19.76 -7.79 -18.44
CA THR A 375 -18.78 -7.72 -17.36
C THR A 375 -17.36 -7.70 -17.89
N GLY A 376 -16.44 -7.29 -17.03
CA GLY A 376 -15.02 -7.23 -17.32
C GLY A 376 -14.24 -6.65 -16.16
N THR A 377 -12.92 -6.61 -16.35
CA THR A 377 -11.96 -6.06 -15.40
C THR A 377 -11.24 -4.87 -16.02
N VAL A 378 -10.88 -3.90 -15.17
CA VAL A 378 -10.03 -2.77 -15.58
C VAL A 378 -8.81 -2.77 -14.70
N THR A 379 -7.64 -2.89 -15.29
CA THR A 379 -6.36 -2.85 -14.58
C THR A 379 -5.59 -1.60 -14.95
N SER A 380 -4.87 -0.98 -14.02
CA SER A 380 -3.82 -0.03 -14.37
C SER A 380 -2.54 -0.77 -14.77
N THR A 381 -1.63 -0.10 -15.49
CA THR A 381 -0.25 -0.56 -15.73
C THR A 381 0.49 -0.90 -14.45
N SER A 382 0.04 -0.27 -13.38
CA SER A 382 0.53 -0.35 -12.04
C SER A 382 -0.34 -1.23 -11.15
N SER A 383 -1.34 -1.97 -11.68
CA SER A 383 -2.40 -2.82 -11.06
C SER A 383 -2.86 -2.58 -9.62
N GLU A 384 -2.60 -1.43 -9.02
CA GLU A 384 -3.27 -1.02 -7.78
C GLU A 384 -4.72 -0.63 -8.06
N ILE A 385 -5.00 -0.24 -9.30
CA ILE A 385 -6.32 -0.36 -9.87
C ILE A 385 -6.40 -1.75 -10.49
N ASN A 386 -7.19 -2.61 -9.87
CA ASN A 386 -7.69 -3.86 -10.43
C ASN A 386 -9.18 -3.87 -10.16
N CYS A 387 -9.88 -3.03 -10.92
CA CYS A 387 -11.28 -2.77 -10.70
C CYS A 387 -12.03 -4.06 -11.02
N GLY A 388 -12.53 -4.67 -9.95
CA GLY A 388 -12.86 -6.09 -9.76
C GLY A 388 -12.89 -6.33 -8.24
N SER A 389 -11.87 -5.82 -7.55
CA SER A 389 -11.79 -5.68 -6.07
C SER A 389 -11.35 -4.27 -5.62
N THR A 390 -10.46 -3.61 -6.37
CA THR A 390 -9.93 -2.27 -6.03
C THR A 390 -10.11 -1.32 -7.21
N CYS A 391 -11.07 -0.41 -7.11
CA CYS A 391 -11.43 0.51 -8.18
C CYS A 391 -10.96 1.96 -7.95
N THR A 392 -10.41 2.28 -6.79
CA THR A 392 -9.86 3.62 -6.49
C THR A 392 -8.48 3.48 -5.91
N PHE A 393 -7.53 4.26 -6.42
CA PHE A 393 -6.18 4.33 -5.88
C PHE A 393 -5.62 5.76 -5.94
N PRO A 394 -4.95 6.24 -4.87
CA PRO A 394 -4.28 7.53 -4.88
C PRO A 394 -2.98 7.47 -5.69
N TYR A 395 -2.90 8.28 -6.74
CA TYR A 395 -1.66 8.47 -7.51
C TYR A 395 -1.05 9.82 -7.20
N PRO A 396 0.28 9.95 -7.24
CA PRO A 396 0.91 11.25 -7.06
C PRO A 396 0.60 12.21 -8.23
N THR A 397 0.57 13.51 -7.94
CA THR A 397 0.38 14.54 -8.98
C THR A 397 1.47 14.42 -10.06
N GLY A 398 1.07 14.42 -11.34
CA GLY A 398 1.93 14.26 -12.51
C GLY A 398 2.13 12.82 -12.99
N ALA A 399 1.69 11.80 -12.23
CA ALA A 399 1.82 10.40 -12.62
C ALA A 399 1.10 10.09 -13.94
N SER A 400 1.73 9.28 -14.81
CA SER A 400 1.11 8.79 -16.04
C SER A 400 0.58 7.36 -15.83
N VAL A 401 -0.73 7.19 -15.81
CA VAL A 401 -1.41 5.91 -15.55
C VAL A 401 -2.04 5.40 -16.84
N THR A 402 -1.75 4.16 -17.25
CA THR A 402 -2.45 3.52 -18.37
C THR A 402 -3.41 2.45 -17.86
N LEU A 403 -4.68 2.56 -18.23
CA LEU A 403 -5.73 1.61 -17.91
C LEU A 403 -5.93 0.63 -19.07
N THR A 404 -6.18 -0.63 -18.76
CA THR A 404 -6.48 -1.70 -19.71
C THR A 404 -7.80 -2.35 -19.32
N ALA A 405 -8.75 -2.42 -20.27
CA ALA A 405 -10.02 -3.11 -20.09
C ALA A 405 -9.97 -4.51 -20.71
N ALA A 406 -10.30 -5.53 -19.94
CA ALA A 406 -10.46 -6.90 -20.38
C ALA A 406 -11.89 -7.36 -20.14
N ALA A 407 -12.61 -7.71 -21.21
CA ALA A 407 -13.97 -8.22 -21.10
C ALA A 407 -13.97 -9.69 -20.63
N ASP A 408 -14.92 -10.06 -19.77
CA ASP A 408 -15.08 -11.45 -19.35
C ASP A 408 -15.68 -12.29 -20.49
N SER A 409 -15.61 -13.62 -20.36
CA SER A 409 -16.22 -14.54 -21.32
C SER A 409 -17.71 -14.24 -21.51
N GLY A 410 -18.14 -14.06 -22.76
CA GLY A 410 -19.52 -13.67 -23.11
C GLY A 410 -19.79 -12.17 -23.07
N SER A 411 -18.78 -11.32 -22.85
CA SER A 411 -18.88 -9.86 -22.90
C SER A 411 -17.91 -9.26 -23.93
N THR A 412 -18.16 -8.01 -24.30
CA THR A 412 -17.30 -7.22 -25.20
C THR A 412 -17.05 -5.85 -24.59
N PHE A 413 -15.81 -5.34 -24.66
CA PHE A 413 -15.51 -3.97 -24.24
C PHE A 413 -15.95 -2.98 -25.32
N THR A 414 -16.75 -1.98 -24.96
CA THR A 414 -17.35 -1.05 -25.92
C THR A 414 -16.75 0.36 -25.87
N GLY A 415 -16.00 0.71 -24.83
CA GLY A 415 -15.25 1.97 -24.78
C GLY A 415 -15.15 2.63 -23.40
N TRP A 416 -14.34 3.69 -23.34
CA TRP A 416 -14.08 4.51 -22.17
C TRP A 416 -14.88 5.82 -22.17
N SER A 417 -15.21 6.34 -20.99
CA SER A 417 -15.80 7.67 -20.80
C SER A 417 -15.33 8.37 -19.51
N VAL A 418 -15.76 9.64 -19.34
CA VAL A 418 -15.36 10.59 -18.28
C VAL A 418 -13.96 11.16 -18.53
N ASP A 419 -12.96 10.93 -17.67
CA ASP A 419 -11.60 11.48 -17.82
C ASP A 419 -10.75 10.75 -18.88
N CYS A 420 -11.29 9.67 -19.44
CA CYS A 420 -10.70 8.84 -20.48
C CYS A 420 -11.73 8.63 -21.61
N THR A 421 -11.30 8.60 -22.88
CA THR A 421 -12.21 8.42 -24.02
C THR A 421 -11.62 7.50 -25.10
N GLY A 422 -12.49 6.87 -25.90
CA GLY A 422 -12.10 6.03 -27.04
C GLY A 422 -12.52 4.57 -26.89
N THR A 423 -12.34 3.80 -27.95
CA THR A 423 -12.72 2.38 -28.04
C THR A 423 -11.54 1.41 -27.98
N SER A 424 -10.31 1.93 -27.93
CA SER A 424 -9.11 1.11 -27.67
C SER A 424 -9.25 0.42 -26.32
N SER A 425 -8.79 -0.83 -26.21
CA SER A 425 -8.77 -1.56 -24.94
C SER A 425 -7.83 -0.92 -23.89
N THR A 426 -7.02 0.06 -24.28
CA THR A 426 -6.12 0.81 -23.39
C THR A 426 -6.42 2.30 -23.38
N CYS A 427 -6.12 2.97 -22.26
CA CYS A 427 -6.25 4.41 -22.10
C CYS A 427 -5.20 5.00 -21.15
N THR A 428 -4.43 5.99 -21.62
CA THR A 428 -3.36 6.64 -20.83
C THR A 428 -3.80 8.02 -20.33
N LEU A 429 -3.54 8.29 -19.05
CA LEU A 429 -3.96 9.50 -18.32
C LEU A 429 -2.78 10.09 -17.54
N THR A 430 -2.71 11.42 -17.48
CA THR A 430 -1.77 12.12 -16.58
C THR A 430 -2.54 12.69 -15.38
N MET A 431 -2.08 12.41 -14.16
CA MET A 431 -2.73 12.78 -12.90
C MET A 431 -2.47 14.24 -12.52
N SER A 432 -3.09 15.18 -13.22
CA SER A 432 -3.04 16.61 -12.91
C SER A 432 -4.10 17.06 -11.89
N ALA A 433 -5.13 16.25 -11.66
CA ALA A 433 -6.18 16.39 -10.65
C ALA A 433 -6.73 14.99 -10.30
N ALA A 434 -7.64 14.88 -9.32
CA ALA A 434 -8.38 13.64 -9.09
C ALA A 434 -9.22 13.33 -10.34
N LYS A 435 -9.25 12.06 -10.76
CA LYS A 435 -9.83 11.63 -12.04
C LYS A 435 -10.81 10.50 -11.84
N ASN A 436 -11.84 10.47 -12.67
CA ASN A 436 -12.84 9.41 -12.73
C ASN A 436 -12.90 8.85 -14.15
N VAL A 437 -12.85 7.53 -14.30
CA VAL A 437 -12.90 6.86 -15.60
C VAL A 437 -13.98 5.81 -15.59
N THR A 438 -14.77 5.73 -16.65
CA THR A 438 -15.76 4.65 -16.81
C THR A 438 -15.39 3.75 -17.96
N ALA A 439 -15.39 2.43 -17.72
CA ALA A 439 -15.23 1.39 -18.74
C ALA A 439 -16.58 0.72 -19.01
N THR A 440 -16.98 0.62 -20.28
CA THR A 440 -18.28 0.02 -20.65
C THR A 440 -18.09 -1.36 -21.28
N PHE A 441 -18.85 -2.34 -20.81
CA PHE A 441 -18.88 -3.71 -21.32
C PHE A 441 -20.31 -4.09 -21.74
N ALA A 442 -20.47 -4.85 -22.83
CA ALA A 442 -21.78 -5.28 -23.32
C ALA A 442 -21.80 -6.77 -23.66
N ILE A 443 -22.92 -7.44 -23.36
CA ILE A 443 -23.19 -8.79 -23.85
C ILE A 443 -23.54 -8.69 -25.34
N PRO A 444 -22.83 -9.41 -26.24
CA PRO A 444 -23.17 -9.42 -27.66
C PRO A 444 -24.57 -10.06 -27.81
N THR A 445 -25.53 -9.27 -28.29
CA THR A 445 -26.89 -9.75 -28.53
C THR A 445 -26.85 -10.71 -29.72
N PRO A 446 -27.44 -11.92 -29.65
CA PRO A 446 -27.49 -12.80 -30.79
C PRO A 446 -28.22 -12.07 -31.92
N THR A 447 -27.56 -11.92 -33.06
CA THR A 447 -28.16 -11.31 -34.25
C THR A 447 -29.37 -12.16 -34.62
N PRO A 448 -30.61 -11.64 -34.60
CA PRO A 448 -31.77 -12.44 -34.96
C PRO A 448 -31.67 -12.82 -36.44
N THR A 449 -31.63 -14.12 -36.73
CA THR A 449 -31.71 -14.66 -38.09
C THR A 449 -33.01 -14.20 -38.73
N ALA A 450 -32.91 -13.43 -39.82
CA ALA A 450 -34.05 -12.82 -40.49
C ALA A 450 -35.08 -13.87 -40.95
N THR A 451 -36.33 -13.72 -40.48
CA THR A 451 -37.50 -14.46 -40.98
C THR A 451 -38.53 -13.42 -41.47
N PRO A 452 -39.16 -13.62 -42.65
CA PRO A 452 -39.75 -12.52 -43.43
C PRO A 452 -41.04 -11.93 -42.84
N THR A 453 -41.18 -10.63 -43.04
CA THR A 453 -42.19 -9.69 -42.55
C THR A 453 -43.60 -9.91 -43.13
N PRO A 454 -44.66 -9.70 -42.30
CA PRO A 454 -45.71 -8.76 -42.70
C PRO A 454 -46.01 -7.69 -41.63
N THR A 455 -46.43 -6.52 -42.12
CA THR A 455 -46.58 -5.20 -41.46
C THR A 455 -47.97 -5.01 -40.78
N PRO A 456 -48.29 -3.89 -40.08
CA PRO A 456 -48.27 -3.72 -38.62
C PRO A 456 -49.65 -3.43 -37.97
N THR A 457 -49.78 -3.59 -36.64
CA THR A 457 -50.86 -3.02 -35.80
C THR A 457 -50.25 -2.56 -34.46
N PRO A 458 -50.63 -1.38 -33.90
CA PRO A 458 -49.88 -0.75 -32.81
C PRO A 458 -50.14 -1.38 -31.43
N THR A 459 -49.09 -1.45 -30.60
CA THR A 459 -49.06 -2.03 -29.24
C THR A 459 -48.93 -0.90 -28.19
N PRO A 460 -49.60 -0.99 -27.02
CA PRO A 460 -49.66 0.08 -26.04
C PRO A 460 -48.39 0.22 -25.19
N THR A 461 -48.18 1.44 -24.72
CA THR A 461 -47.12 1.92 -23.83
C THR A 461 -47.10 1.17 -22.49
N SER A 462 -45.92 0.68 -22.07
CA SER A 462 -45.70 0.13 -20.74
C SER A 462 -45.62 1.24 -19.69
N THR A 463 -46.45 1.13 -18.67
CA THR A 463 -46.47 2.01 -17.48
C THR A 463 -45.26 1.71 -16.58
N PRO A 464 -44.54 2.73 -16.07
CA PRO A 464 -43.44 2.54 -15.13
C PRO A 464 -43.93 2.06 -13.75
N THR A 465 -43.23 1.08 -13.18
CA THR A 465 -43.42 0.63 -11.79
C THR A 465 -43.12 1.79 -10.82
N PRO A 466 -44.00 2.10 -9.85
CA PRO A 466 -43.79 3.22 -8.93
C PRO A 466 -42.61 2.98 -7.98
N ALA A 467 -41.84 4.04 -7.71
CA ALA A 467 -40.76 4.04 -6.73
C ALA A 467 -41.29 3.77 -5.30
N PRO A 468 -40.55 3.08 -4.43
CA PRO A 468 -40.97 2.80 -3.05
C PRO A 468 -41.22 4.11 -2.29
N THR A 469 -42.37 4.20 -1.60
CA THR A 469 -42.76 5.39 -0.84
C THR A 469 -41.97 5.47 0.46
N PRO A 470 -41.27 6.59 0.76
CA PRO A 470 -40.55 6.76 2.02
C PRO A 470 -41.48 6.76 3.23
N VAL A 471 -41.07 6.11 4.32
CA VAL A 471 -41.77 6.14 5.61
C VAL A 471 -41.12 7.20 6.49
N VAL A 472 -41.91 8.11 7.06
CA VAL A 472 -41.41 9.17 7.95
C VAL A 472 -41.85 8.89 9.39
N VAL A 473 -40.89 8.84 10.31
CA VAL A 473 -41.13 8.77 11.76
C VAL A 473 -40.52 10.00 12.43
N ASN A 474 -40.98 10.37 13.63
CA ASN A 474 -40.41 11.50 14.36
C ASN A 474 -39.45 11.02 15.46
N ASP A 475 -38.35 11.75 15.63
CA ASP A 475 -37.41 11.64 16.74
C ASP A 475 -38.02 12.16 18.07
N ASP A 476 -37.30 12.00 19.18
CA ASP A 476 -37.64 12.40 20.55
C ASP A 476 -37.86 13.91 20.70
N LYS A 477 -37.36 14.69 19.74
CA LYS A 477 -37.51 16.14 19.66
C LYS A 477 -38.57 16.55 18.63
N GLY A 478 -39.28 15.58 18.04
CA GLY A 478 -40.32 15.80 17.04
C GLY A 478 -39.81 16.03 15.61
N ASN A 479 -38.52 15.84 15.33
CA ASN A 479 -37.95 16.03 14.00
C ASN A 479 -38.14 14.78 13.12
N PRO A 480 -38.39 14.95 11.80
CA PRO A 480 -38.64 13.83 10.91
C PRO A 480 -37.35 13.05 10.58
N VAL A 481 -37.44 11.72 10.68
CA VAL A 481 -36.47 10.74 10.19
C VAL A 481 -37.13 10.01 9.02
N THR A 482 -36.50 10.06 7.85
CA THR A 482 -37.02 9.42 6.63
C THR A 482 -36.36 8.07 6.44
N ILE A 483 -37.17 7.04 6.21
CA ILE A 483 -36.75 5.66 6.05
C ILE A 483 -37.14 5.19 4.65
N THR A 484 -36.19 4.60 3.93
CA THR A 484 -36.39 4.04 2.60
C THR A 484 -35.82 2.63 2.52
N VAL A 485 -36.46 1.77 1.72
CA VAL A 485 -36.04 0.39 1.49
C VAL A 485 -35.84 0.20 -0.01
N SER A 486 -34.72 -0.42 -0.40
CA SER A 486 -34.20 -0.43 -1.78
C SER A 486 -34.74 -1.54 -2.70
N THR A 487 -35.54 -2.48 -2.20
CA THR A 487 -35.97 -3.72 -2.92
C THR A 487 -37.49 -3.98 -2.81
N THR A 488 -37.96 -5.18 -3.19
CA THR A 488 -39.36 -5.65 -2.99
C THR A 488 -39.75 -5.87 -1.53
N ALA A 489 -38.81 -5.68 -0.59
CA ALA A 489 -39.08 -5.80 0.84
C ALA A 489 -40.01 -4.69 1.34
N THR A 490 -40.84 -5.01 2.33
CA THR A 490 -41.83 -4.11 2.92
C THR A 490 -41.47 -3.83 4.38
N LEU A 491 -41.37 -2.54 4.76
CA LEU A 491 -41.26 -2.16 6.17
C LEU A 491 -42.63 -2.35 6.84
N SER A 492 -42.80 -3.43 7.61
CA SER A 492 -44.08 -3.84 8.18
C SER A 492 -44.33 -3.30 9.58
N SER A 493 -43.27 -3.03 10.34
CA SER A 493 -43.37 -2.39 11.65
C SER A 493 -42.13 -1.55 11.98
N ILE A 494 -42.32 -0.50 12.78
CA ILE A 494 -41.25 0.28 13.40
C ILE A 494 -41.71 0.82 14.75
N GLY A 495 -40.85 0.71 15.78
CA GLY A 495 -41.21 1.12 17.13
C GLY A 495 -40.05 1.18 18.11
N ALA A 496 -40.38 1.55 19.34
CA ALA A 496 -39.47 1.54 20.48
C ALA A 496 -39.16 0.11 20.94
N THR A 497 -37.96 -0.12 21.46
CA THR A 497 -37.56 -1.42 22.02
C THR A 497 -37.01 -1.27 23.45
N THR A 498 -37.32 -2.24 24.30
CA THR A 498 -36.96 -2.26 25.74
C THR A 498 -35.77 -3.18 26.05
N THR A 499 -34.93 -3.46 25.07
CA THR A 499 -33.73 -4.31 25.22
C THR A 499 -32.78 -3.75 26.30
N PRO A 500 -32.24 -4.57 27.23
CA PRO A 500 -31.38 -4.11 28.32
C PRO A 500 -30.02 -3.58 27.83
N ASP A 501 -29.57 -2.43 28.36
CA ASP A 501 -28.21 -1.90 28.16
C ASP A 501 -27.25 -2.61 29.13
N THR A 502 -26.66 -3.72 28.70
CA THR A 502 -25.74 -4.53 29.52
C THR A 502 -24.27 -4.14 29.39
N ASN A 503 -23.91 -3.22 28.47
CA ASN A 503 -22.52 -2.94 28.09
C ASN A 503 -22.05 -1.51 28.38
N GLY A 504 -22.82 -0.72 29.15
CA GLY A 504 -22.44 0.65 29.49
C GLY A 504 -22.37 1.56 28.26
N LEU A 505 -23.21 1.30 27.24
CA LEU A 505 -23.28 2.08 26.01
C LEU A 505 -23.90 3.48 26.24
N ASN A 506 -24.39 3.76 27.46
CA ASN A 506 -25.08 5.00 27.84
C ASN A 506 -26.20 5.34 26.83
N LEU A 507 -26.94 4.31 26.42
CA LEU A 507 -28.13 4.49 25.59
C LEU A 507 -29.17 5.15 26.50
N SER A 508 -29.49 6.42 26.30
CA SER A 508 -30.36 7.14 27.23
C SER A 508 -31.72 6.44 27.34
N THR A 509 -31.99 5.83 28.50
CA THR A 509 -33.27 5.18 28.81
C THR A 509 -34.35 6.22 29.18
N GLY A 510 -34.42 7.30 28.41
CA GLY A 510 -35.44 8.33 28.54
C GLY A 510 -36.80 7.86 28.02
N ASN A 511 -37.45 6.94 28.73
CA ASN A 511 -38.87 6.56 28.72
C ASN A 511 -39.70 6.53 27.40
N SER A 512 -39.10 6.62 26.22
CA SER A 512 -39.85 6.72 24.95
C SER A 512 -39.30 5.89 23.79
N GLY A 513 -38.08 5.33 23.90
CA GLY A 513 -37.49 4.45 22.88
C GLY A 513 -37.58 4.97 21.44
N ARG A 514 -37.29 6.25 21.21
CA ARG A 514 -37.25 6.84 19.88
C ARG A 514 -35.91 7.55 19.66
N LEU A 515 -35.62 7.83 18.39
CA LEU A 515 -34.39 8.45 17.88
C LEU A 515 -34.17 9.82 18.55
N PRO A 516 -32.94 10.35 18.78
CA PRO A 516 -31.78 10.23 17.92
C PRO A 516 -30.54 9.62 18.58
N ILE A 517 -30.66 9.14 19.82
CA ILE A 517 -29.60 8.42 20.56
C ILE A 517 -30.28 7.36 21.44
N GLY A 518 -30.83 6.32 20.80
CA GLY A 518 -31.63 5.29 21.46
C GLY A 518 -31.79 4.04 20.61
N THR A 519 -32.52 3.06 21.13
CA THR A 519 -32.78 1.76 20.50
C THR A 519 -34.14 1.79 19.80
N LEU A 520 -34.20 1.38 18.54
CA LEU A 520 -35.43 1.20 17.77
C LEU A 520 -35.49 -0.23 17.26
N THR A 521 -36.69 -0.78 17.09
CA THR A 521 -36.88 -2.05 16.39
C THR A 521 -37.69 -1.82 15.13
N PHE A 522 -37.36 -2.57 14.08
CA PHE A 522 -38.14 -2.59 12.85
C PHE A 522 -38.28 -4.02 12.33
N THR A 523 -39.36 -4.26 11.59
CA THR A 523 -39.59 -5.54 10.90
C THR A 523 -39.67 -5.28 9.40
N LEU A 524 -38.89 -6.03 8.62
CA LEU A 524 -39.04 -6.14 7.18
C LEU A 524 -39.72 -7.47 6.86
N THR A 525 -40.69 -7.46 5.95
CA THR A 525 -41.28 -8.67 5.35
C THR A 525 -41.09 -8.67 3.84
N ASN A 526 -41.34 -9.82 3.18
CA ASN A 526 -41.11 -10.00 1.74
C ASN A 526 -39.65 -9.79 1.33
N VAL A 527 -38.71 -10.06 2.26
CA VAL A 527 -37.28 -10.04 1.96
C VAL A 527 -36.94 -11.25 1.11
N GLN A 528 -36.17 -11.05 0.04
CA GLN A 528 -35.68 -12.17 -0.78
C GLN A 528 -34.56 -12.91 -0.02
N PRO A 529 -34.70 -14.21 0.26
CA PRO A 529 -33.68 -15.02 0.89
C PRO A 529 -32.29 -14.86 0.26
N GLY A 530 -31.27 -14.54 1.07
CA GLY A 530 -29.88 -14.45 0.62
C GLY A 530 -29.53 -13.24 -0.26
N VAL A 531 -30.45 -12.28 -0.43
CA VAL A 531 -30.21 -11.02 -1.17
C VAL A 531 -30.06 -9.86 -0.18
N ASP A 532 -29.05 -9.02 -0.40
CA ASP A 532 -28.83 -7.81 0.41
C ASP A 532 -29.99 -6.82 0.24
N THR A 533 -30.58 -6.41 1.35
CA THR A 533 -31.71 -5.49 1.43
C THR A 533 -31.27 -4.23 2.16
N LEU A 534 -31.25 -3.10 1.47
CA LEU A 534 -30.82 -1.84 2.05
C LEU A 534 -31.98 -1.15 2.76
N VAL A 535 -31.77 -0.79 4.03
CA VAL A 535 -32.64 0.12 4.80
C VAL A 535 -31.88 1.41 5.08
N THR A 536 -32.33 2.51 4.50
CA THR A 536 -31.66 3.81 4.63
C THR A 536 -32.46 4.73 5.53
N PHE A 537 -31.81 5.22 6.60
CA PHE A 537 -32.27 6.22 7.54
C PHE A 537 -31.63 7.56 7.22
N THR A 538 -32.44 8.55 6.85
CA THR A 538 -32.00 9.95 6.72
C THR A 538 -32.33 10.68 8.01
N LEU A 539 -31.30 11.06 8.76
CA LEU A 539 -31.42 11.68 10.08
C LEU A 539 -31.48 13.22 9.97
N PRO A 540 -32.19 13.91 10.88
CA PRO A 540 -32.19 15.37 10.95
C PRO A 540 -30.76 15.94 11.05
N GLN A 541 -30.51 17.12 10.47
CA GLN A 541 -29.17 17.76 10.48
C GLN A 541 -28.57 17.96 11.87
N THR A 542 -29.43 18.09 12.90
CA THR A 542 -29.01 18.26 14.30
C THR A 542 -28.56 16.97 14.96
N VAL A 543 -28.73 15.83 14.30
CA VAL A 543 -28.41 14.49 14.79
C VAL A 543 -27.10 14.05 14.16
N ASN A 544 -26.10 13.83 15.01
CA ASN A 544 -24.82 13.31 14.59
C ASN A 544 -24.68 11.87 15.09
N VAL A 545 -24.14 10.99 14.26
CA VAL A 545 -23.95 9.55 14.52
C VAL A 545 -22.64 9.17 13.85
N ASN A 546 -21.83 8.36 14.53
CA ASN A 546 -20.60 7.80 13.97
C ASN A 546 -20.46 6.29 14.18
N ARG A 547 -21.42 5.65 14.87
CA ARG A 547 -21.48 4.19 15.11
C ARG A 547 -22.92 3.67 15.00
N VAL A 548 -23.07 2.46 14.47
CA VAL A 548 -24.32 1.68 14.41
C VAL A 548 -24.13 0.40 15.21
N PHE A 549 -25.09 0.05 16.06
CA PHE A 549 -25.10 -1.22 16.80
C PHE A 549 -26.36 -2.02 16.49
N LYS A 550 -26.24 -3.36 16.51
CA LYS A 550 -27.36 -4.30 16.42
C LYS A 550 -27.44 -5.16 17.67
N TYR A 551 -28.65 -5.59 18.02
CA TYR A 551 -28.89 -6.54 19.11
C TYR A 551 -29.36 -7.88 18.55
N GLY A 552 -28.60 -8.94 18.82
CA GLY A 552 -28.93 -10.28 18.35
C GLY A 552 -27.78 -11.27 18.61
N PRO A 553 -27.96 -12.55 18.29
CA PRO A 553 -26.87 -13.53 18.30
C PRO A 553 -25.88 -13.26 17.16
N THR A 554 -24.63 -13.71 17.33
CA THR A 554 -23.58 -13.70 16.28
C THR A 554 -22.99 -15.09 16.14
N SER A 555 -22.24 -15.34 15.06
CA SER A 555 -21.59 -16.64 14.81
C SER A 555 -20.61 -17.07 15.92
N THR A 556 -20.11 -16.12 16.71
CA THR A 556 -19.19 -16.35 17.83
C THR A 556 -19.85 -16.22 19.20
N ASN A 557 -21.10 -15.75 19.29
CA ASN A 557 -21.85 -15.63 20.54
C ASN A 557 -23.36 -15.80 20.29
N THR A 558 -23.89 -16.96 20.69
CA THR A 558 -25.28 -17.37 20.45
C THR A 558 -26.29 -16.71 21.40
N THR A 559 -25.85 -15.98 22.43
CA THR A 559 -26.75 -15.21 23.30
C THR A 559 -26.95 -13.82 22.71
N SER A 560 -28.19 -13.31 22.67
CA SER A 560 -28.45 -11.96 22.15
C SER A 560 -27.71 -10.89 22.97
N HIS A 561 -26.90 -10.08 22.27
CA HIS A 561 -26.10 -9.01 22.85
C HIS A 561 -25.96 -7.87 21.84
N TRP A 562 -25.54 -6.70 22.32
CA TRP A 562 -25.18 -5.58 21.45
C TRP A 562 -23.79 -5.78 20.85
N TYR A 563 -23.67 -5.61 19.54
CA TYR A 563 -22.38 -5.61 18.82
C TYR A 563 -22.31 -4.47 17.80
N ASP A 564 -21.08 -4.03 17.52
CA ASP A 564 -20.83 -2.98 16.53
C ASP A 564 -21.16 -3.51 15.13
N PHE A 565 -22.06 -2.83 14.45
CA PHE A 565 -22.51 -3.17 13.11
C PHE A 565 -22.00 -2.14 12.09
N THR A 566 -21.15 -1.19 12.47
CA THR A 566 -20.60 -0.16 11.57
C THR A 566 -19.63 -0.78 10.57
N CYS A 567 -19.70 -0.40 9.29
CA CYS A 567 -18.79 -0.94 8.28
C CYS A 567 -17.34 -0.49 8.57
N ASN A 568 -16.45 -1.44 8.86
CA ASN A 568 -15.03 -1.17 9.10
C ASN A 568 -14.24 -1.21 7.79
N ASN A 569 -14.28 -0.14 6.99
CA ASN A 569 -13.38 0.22 5.86
C ASN A 569 -12.86 -0.87 4.88
N SER A 570 -13.40 -2.10 4.90
CA SER A 570 -12.77 -3.26 4.25
C SER A 570 -13.74 -4.29 3.66
N VAL A 571 -15.07 -4.13 3.73
CA VAL A 571 -15.96 -5.15 3.14
C VAL A 571 -17.31 -4.56 2.71
N SER A 572 -17.53 -4.39 1.41
CA SER A 572 -18.80 -3.88 0.81
C SER A 572 -19.82 -4.99 0.50
N ASN A 573 -19.64 -6.22 0.98
CA ASN A 573 -20.52 -7.38 0.67
C ASN A 573 -20.91 -8.19 1.92
N LYS A 574 -20.94 -7.57 3.10
CA LYS A 574 -21.42 -8.21 4.34
C LYS A 574 -22.47 -7.32 5.01
N PRO A 575 -23.43 -7.90 5.76
CA PRO A 575 -24.37 -7.10 6.52
C PRO A 575 -23.62 -6.14 7.47
N CYS A 576 -23.77 -4.84 7.26
CA CYS A 576 -23.21 -3.78 8.08
C CYS A 576 -23.98 -2.45 7.87
N GLY A 577 -23.75 -1.47 8.73
CA GLY A 577 -24.30 -0.13 8.68
C GLY A 577 -23.26 0.89 8.20
N GLU A 578 -23.50 1.47 7.03
CA GLU A 578 -22.71 2.58 6.49
C GLU A 578 -23.24 3.91 7.02
N ILE A 579 -22.35 4.85 7.34
CA ILE A 579 -22.72 6.19 7.78
C ILE A 579 -22.10 7.21 6.83
N ASN A 580 -22.93 7.81 5.99
CA ASN A 580 -22.54 8.80 5.02
C ASN A 580 -23.04 10.20 5.42
N ALA A 581 -22.43 11.24 4.86
CA ALA A 581 -22.90 12.61 4.98
C ALA A 581 -23.41 13.09 3.62
N VAL A 582 -24.71 13.39 3.52
CA VAL A 582 -25.33 13.90 2.29
C VAL A 582 -25.92 15.26 2.61
N GLN A 583 -25.39 16.33 1.99
CA GLN A 583 -25.86 17.71 2.17
C GLN A 583 -25.98 18.14 3.65
N GLY A 584 -25.02 17.75 4.49
CA GLY A 584 -24.99 18.08 5.92
C GLY A 584 -25.89 17.22 6.82
N GLN A 585 -26.66 16.28 6.26
CA GLN A 585 -27.43 15.28 7.02
C GLN A 585 -26.65 13.97 7.11
N LYS A 586 -26.76 13.28 8.25
CA LYS A 586 -26.26 11.91 8.39
C LYS A 586 -27.26 10.94 7.77
N VAL A 587 -26.77 10.12 6.84
CA VAL A 587 -27.52 9.07 6.18
C VAL A 587 -26.91 7.75 6.60
N VAL A 588 -27.70 6.91 7.29
CA VAL A 588 -27.28 5.58 7.72
C VAL A 588 -27.92 4.54 6.81
N THR A 589 -27.12 3.74 6.12
CA THR A 589 -27.62 2.66 5.26
C THR A 589 -27.25 1.32 5.89
N LEU A 590 -28.26 0.53 6.26
CA LEU A 590 -28.08 -0.82 6.77
C LEU A 590 -28.17 -1.81 5.61
N HIS A 591 -27.09 -2.55 5.39
CA HIS A 591 -27.04 -3.74 4.54
C HIS A 591 -27.50 -4.93 5.38
N MET A 592 -28.60 -5.56 4.99
CA MET A 592 -29.31 -6.56 5.77
C MET A 592 -29.61 -7.77 4.90
N THR A 593 -29.37 -8.98 5.41
CA THR A 593 -29.69 -10.21 4.69
C THR A 593 -30.43 -11.16 5.62
N ASP A 594 -31.56 -11.70 5.16
CA ASP A 594 -32.41 -12.67 5.88
C ASP A 594 -31.60 -13.94 6.18
N GLY A 595 -31.53 -14.31 7.46
CA GLY A 595 -30.70 -15.40 7.97
C GLY A 595 -29.20 -15.10 8.14
N ALA A 596 -28.77 -13.84 8.09
CA ALA A 596 -27.37 -13.43 8.24
C ALA A 596 -27.11 -12.53 9.46
N LEU A 597 -25.86 -12.11 9.65
CA LEU A 597 -25.50 -11.16 10.71
C LEU A 597 -26.39 -9.92 10.64
N GLY A 598 -26.92 -9.48 11.78
CA GLY A 598 -27.83 -8.35 11.84
C GLY A 598 -29.30 -8.72 11.78
N ASP A 599 -29.65 -10.01 11.63
CA ASP A 599 -30.98 -10.63 11.77
C ASP A 599 -31.08 -11.45 13.08
N ASN A 600 -32.07 -11.16 13.93
CA ASN A 600 -32.10 -11.61 15.32
C ASN A 600 -32.35 -13.11 15.50
N ASP A 601 -33.00 -13.77 14.54
CA ASP A 601 -33.23 -15.22 14.61
C ASP A 601 -32.24 -16.04 13.76
N LEU A 602 -31.48 -15.38 12.87
CA LEU A 602 -30.53 -16.00 11.93
C LEU A 602 -31.16 -17.09 11.04
N THR A 603 -32.49 -17.09 10.88
CA THR A 603 -33.22 -18.03 10.05
C THR A 603 -33.66 -17.38 8.76
N VAL A 604 -33.52 -18.11 7.65
CA VAL A 604 -33.98 -17.65 6.34
C VAL A 604 -35.49 -17.88 6.25
N ASN A 605 -36.29 -16.85 6.54
CA ASN A 605 -37.75 -16.96 6.62
C ASN A 605 -38.50 -15.84 5.88
N GLY A 606 -37.78 -14.95 5.19
CA GLY A 606 -38.32 -13.80 4.46
C GLY A 606 -38.71 -12.62 5.36
N THR A 607 -38.33 -12.65 6.63
CA THR A 607 -38.61 -11.64 7.65
C THR A 607 -37.34 -11.31 8.41
N ILE A 608 -37.05 -10.01 8.57
CA ILE A 608 -35.92 -9.52 9.37
C ILE A 608 -36.49 -8.67 10.49
N THR A 609 -36.20 -8.98 11.76
CA THR A 609 -36.68 -8.21 12.92
C THR A 609 -35.55 -7.90 13.88
N ASP A 610 -35.16 -6.62 13.97
CA ASP A 610 -33.96 -6.28 14.74
C ASP A 610 -34.02 -4.94 15.47
N PRO A 611 -33.62 -4.95 16.77
CA PRO A 611 -33.22 -3.73 17.45
C PRO A 611 -31.92 -3.17 16.87
N VAL A 612 -31.94 -1.89 16.50
CA VAL A 612 -30.78 -1.10 16.07
C VAL A 612 -30.61 0.11 16.98
N ALA A 613 -29.36 0.48 17.25
CA ALA A 613 -29.01 1.70 17.97
C ALA A 613 -28.04 2.57 17.16
N PHE A 614 -28.29 3.87 17.15
CA PHE A 614 -27.39 4.87 16.56
C PHE A 614 -26.75 5.66 17.68
N VAL A 615 -25.42 5.64 17.73
CA VAL A 615 -24.66 6.14 18.88
C VAL A 615 -23.64 7.16 18.43
N LEU A 616 -23.53 8.24 19.20
CA LEU A 616 -22.37 9.13 19.20
C LEU A 616 -21.27 8.46 20.01
N ALA A 617 -20.10 8.24 19.43
CA ALA A 617 -18.93 7.84 20.19
C ALA A 617 -18.62 8.93 21.22
N SER A 618 -19.15 8.78 22.44
CA SER A 618 -18.51 9.35 23.61
C SER A 618 -17.16 8.65 23.74
N THR A 619 -16.14 9.38 24.18
CA THR A 619 -14.84 8.83 24.53
C THR A 619 -15.05 7.64 25.46
N ILE A 620 -14.96 6.44 24.90
CA ILE A 620 -14.98 5.21 25.68
C ILE A 620 -13.74 5.28 26.55
N VAL A 621 -13.91 5.64 27.82
CA VAL A 621 -12.94 5.32 28.86
C VAL A 621 -12.82 3.80 28.79
N PRO A 622 -11.66 3.23 28.44
CA PRO A 622 -11.53 1.79 28.37
C PRO A 622 -11.94 1.22 29.72
N THR A 623 -12.96 0.37 29.73
CA THR A 623 -13.24 -0.47 30.88
C THR A 623 -11.97 -1.23 31.18
N ILE A 624 -11.40 -0.96 32.35
CA ILE A 624 -10.23 -1.65 32.88
C ILE A 624 -10.51 -3.16 32.77
N ASN A 625 -9.82 -3.82 31.84
CA ASN A 625 -9.73 -5.27 31.81
C ASN A 625 -8.97 -5.76 33.05
N GLU A 626 -9.11 -7.03 33.42
CA GLU A 626 -8.59 -7.62 34.68
C GLU A 626 -7.11 -7.31 34.98
N TYR A 627 -6.30 -6.95 33.97
CA TYR A 627 -4.93 -6.50 34.15
C TYR A 627 -4.82 -5.10 34.79
N GLY A 628 -5.76 -4.18 34.53
CA GLY A 628 -5.71 -2.84 35.09
C GLY A 628 -6.17 -2.77 36.55
N THR A 629 -7.02 -3.69 37.05
CA THR A 629 -7.31 -3.78 38.50
C THR A 629 -6.12 -4.35 39.27
N ILE A 630 -5.35 -5.26 38.66
CA ILE A 630 -4.10 -5.79 39.23
C ILE A 630 -3.04 -4.68 39.30
N ILE A 631 -2.92 -3.84 38.27
CA ILE A 631 -1.98 -2.71 38.26
C ILE A 631 -2.42 -1.59 39.23
N LEU A 632 -3.72 -1.32 39.38
CA LEU A 632 -4.22 -0.34 40.37
C LEU A 632 -4.07 -0.85 41.82
N MET A 633 -4.24 -2.15 42.07
CA MET A 633 -3.97 -2.76 43.38
C MET A 633 -2.47 -2.80 43.71
N ALA A 634 -1.60 -3.01 42.72
CA ALA A 634 -0.16 -2.90 42.88
C ALA A 634 0.30 -1.45 43.17
N LEU A 635 -0.27 -0.47 42.47
CA LEU A 635 0.05 0.96 42.68
C LEU A 635 -0.47 1.51 44.01
N SER A 636 -1.68 1.12 44.44
CA SER A 636 -2.22 1.49 45.75
C SER A 636 -1.45 0.83 46.90
N SER A 637 -0.95 -0.40 46.71
CA SER A 637 -0.05 -1.08 47.66
C SER A 637 1.32 -0.38 47.77
N LEU A 638 1.88 0.12 46.67
CA LEU A 638 3.12 0.90 46.69
C LEU A 638 2.95 2.26 47.37
N VAL A 639 1.80 2.92 47.21
CA VAL A 639 1.51 4.20 47.89
C VAL A 639 1.27 4.01 49.40
N LEU A 640 0.67 2.89 49.81
CA LEU A 640 0.48 2.56 51.23
C LEU A 640 1.81 2.18 51.92
N MET A 641 2.71 1.46 51.23
CA MET A 641 4.07 1.18 51.74
C MET A 641 4.94 2.45 51.83
N ARG A 642 4.71 3.45 50.97
CA ARG A 642 5.41 4.74 51.05
C ARG A 642 4.92 5.61 52.22
N ARG A 643 3.65 5.49 52.63
CA ARG A 643 3.13 6.18 53.83
C ARG A 643 3.52 5.51 55.15
N LEU A 644 3.69 4.19 55.19
CA LEU A 644 4.13 3.47 56.40
C LEU A 644 5.63 3.64 56.73
N ARG A 645 6.47 4.05 55.76
CA ARG A 645 7.89 4.38 56.02
C ARG A 645 8.12 5.78 56.63
N VAL A 646 7.10 6.64 56.68
CA VAL A 646 7.21 8.00 57.24
C VAL A 646 6.73 8.07 58.70
N SER A 647 6.07 7.04 59.24
CA SER A 647 5.53 7.06 60.62
C SER A 647 6.35 6.29 61.68
N HIS A 648 7.58 5.85 61.37
CA HIS A 648 8.46 5.23 62.36
C HIS A 648 9.86 5.87 62.34
N LYS A 649 9.95 7.04 62.99
CA LYS A 649 11.12 7.41 63.78
C LYS A 649 10.60 8.02 65.10
N PRO A 650 11.06 7.54 66.27
CA PRO A 650 10.91 8.30 67.51
C PRO A 650 11.67 9.63 67.43
#